data_AF-B1C4H8-F1
#
_entry.id   AF-B1C4H8-F1
#
_cell.length_a   1.000
_cell.length_b   1.000
_cell.length_c   1.000
_cell.angle_alpha   90.00
_cell.angle_beta   90.00
_cell.angle_gamma   90.00
#
_symmetry.space_group_name_H-M   'P 1'
#
loop_
_entity.id
_entity.type
_entity.pdbx_description
1 polymer ?
#
loop_
_entity_poly.entity_id
_entity_poly.type
_entity_poly.pdbx_seq_one_letter_code
_entity_poly.pdbx_strand_id
1 'polypeptide(L)'
;MKIKLVIAMLIGSLIMGSFTVISVYGKNDELDTTLLEEHAGGLLDYTKMYGLEKEEVKPITHNRYLRSSAPQENNYLAIMVEFPDKTGTSLDDVQTLSKAEAVMNKGNRNMETPNGSVPIISLKEYVEKYTYHKMTTKTTFFPQDKSGNVVSVMLSKNRSYYMKKSASNPNGYTLTQAREREEELVNEILSKAKESIERVFNASDLDKNNDGNVDAISFFIEADKVTEDKVEWSDLLWSHKISGMNLNVTLEGKKVNTYNLINTYDSNYLGGVFSMNQGTYGTIIHEYMHVLGLPDLYRYNSGGDPVGFYDIMATTTNYNPQGILAYMTSEYNNLGWNSLSEVKSSTSVTLNKPQYSNPSEKRAVKIVSPVNEDEFFIVEYYEKRDKVYASDTSISDGLVVYRINSKVKNGNMNGTSTGKNDYLYVFRPNETGCGKGEGNLNQAVLSKNGRSSIGKPLNTTYSWNNDTLFYSNGTNSGITINITSSSSNSITFDINVPIVQGDGSTAKPYLISSVDDLDLIRKNSTKVFKLLNDIDLSGVSNFQTISNFSGTLDGNGFAIKNLTLNNQSSFINTLSSRGVVKNLNFENISITNRNSSHTGIFGTVSGQLENIAIKSGKISNQSSNNGQYLGTGALAGVLSSGGAIKDCYSSANVTQGINVGGLIGLNQNGTIQDCYVNGVVSSGKKSSGAVVGTQYFTSYDRYKQPENVLYDINKTKQNEAIGTVYGSDKLIDNKTGKEGFIGVDLLKEITLDISGIKEKELGLTIKANPIISLSKKVTIKDTSIATYNSITNRIQAHKRGKTELTVSLPVGNNTMILSSTINVINSNIPITRVTLDRSLLTLNLNQSTNLKATINPSDTTDSKALTWTTSNSKVATVDSNGKVTGISEGEATITVRTSNGKTASCKVTVIEQEPELVYQAHVADYGWLETVGDGETAGTTGKNKQMEAIKINLINNVYKGTVEYSAHVADYGWMAWTDNGNQAGTTGENKQMEAIKIKLTGELEEKYDIYYRVHAEELGWLDWTLNGKAAGTAGYCYQIEAIEIKLVEKGSRAPGATERAYVQKRYIKYASHVADYGWLSDVYDGSISGTIGKCKQMEAISISLENQPYGGNIEYRTHSADIGWQEFRSNGTVAGTVGRNKQMEAIEIKLTGEMEKEYDIYYRVHIADYGWLDWAKNGASAGSEGMSKRIEAIEIRIVQKGGSEPGNTARPFIKK
;
A
#
# COMPACT_ATOMS: atom_id res chain seq x y z
N MET A 1 -5.42 -54.88 -22.38
CA MET A 1 -4.82 -55.16 -23.70
C MET A 1 -3.48 -54.44 -23.76
N LYS A 2 -2.38 -55.22 -23.77
CA LYS A 2 -1.03 -55.01 -24.33
C LYS A 2 -0.37 -53.61 -24.23
N ILE A 3 0.93 -53.40 -23.97
CA ILE A 3 2.20 -54.16 -23.83
C ILE A 3 3.20 -53.02 -23.48
N LYS A 4 3.87 -52.99 -22.33
CA LYS A 4 5.23 -53.49 -22.00
C LYS A 4 6.36 -53.17 -23.00
N LEU A 5 7.51 -52.82 -22.40
CA LEU A 5 8.91 -53.05 -22.83
C LEU A 5 9.50 -52.00 -23.81
N VAL A 6 10.67 -51.37 -23.57
CA VAL A 6 12.04 -51.91 -23.25
C VAL A 6 12.93 -50.74 -22.72
N ILE A 7 13.47 -50.74 -21.48
CA ILE A 7 14.85 -51.16 -21.02
C ILE A 7 15.95 -50.12 -21.35
N ALA A 8 16.98 -49.80 -20.56
CA ALA A 8 17.46 -49.96 -19.16
C ALA A 8 18.81 -49.19 -19.09
N MET A 9 19.21 -48.54 -17.99
CA MET A 9 20.04 -49.01 -16.85
C MET A 9 20.42 -47.74 -16.03
N LEU A 10 20.64 -47.64 -14.70
CA LEU A 10 20.89 -48.57 -13.59
C LEU A 10 20.76 -47.79 -12.24
N ILE A 11 20.23 -48.47 -11.20
CA ILE A 11 20.49 -48.41 -9.73
C ILE A 11 19.92 -47.25 -8.87
N GLY A 12 19.12 -47.64 -7.86
CA GLY A 12 18.95 -46.92 -6.59
C GLY A 12 17.57 -47.03 -5.91
N SER A 13 17.28 -48.20 -5.29
CA SER A 13 16.54 -48.49 -4.02
C SER A 13 15.40 -47.55 -3.53
N LEU A 14 14.25 -47.95 -2.95
CA LEU A 14 13.54 -49.21 -2.67
C LEU A 14 12.11 -48.79 -2.16
N ILE A 15 11.04 -49.21 -2.83
CA ILE A 15 9.77 -49.88 -2.37
C ILE A 15 9.32 -49.61 -0.90
N MET A 16 8.08 -49.27 -0.51
CA MET A 16 6.73 -49.66 -0.95
C MET A 16 5.65 -48.70 -0.43
N GLY A 17 4.53 -48.58 -1.14
CA GLY A 17 3.29 -47.97 -0.65
C GLY A 17 2.05 -48.82 -0.93
N SER A 18 1.15 -48.83 0.05
CA SER A 18 -0.32 -48.64 -0.07
C SER A 18 -1.30 -49.78 -0.37
N PHE A 19 -2.48 -49.61 0.27
CA PHE A 19 -3.87 -50.10 0.03
C PHE A 19 -4.32 -51.37 0.83
N THR A 20 -5.09 -51.27 1.94
CA THR A 20 -6.56 -51.02 2.20
C THR A 20 -7.46 -52.26 1.98
N VAL A 21 -8.42 -52.66 2.85
CA VAL A 21 -9.86 -52.21 2.94
C VAL A 21 -10.71 -53.18 3.85
N ILE A 22 -11.63 -52.66 4.72
CA ILE A 22 -12.96 -53.19 5.28
C ILE A 22 -12.97 -54.35 6.33
N SER A 23 -13.77 -54.46 7.42
CA SER A 23 -14.96 -53.75 8.02
C SER A 23 -15.32 -54.19 9.47
N VAL A 24 -15.89 -53.25 10.26
CA VAL A 24 -17.17 -53.28 11.09
C VAL A 24 -17.35 -54.12 12.40
N TYR A 25 -17.50 -53.37 13.51
CA TYR A 25 -18.33 -53.48 14.76
C TYR A 25 -18.16 -54.60 15.81
N GLY A 26 -17.93 -54.16 17.06
CA GLY A 26 -18.27 -54.85 18.32
C GLY A 26 -17.98 -53.96 19.55
N LYS A 27 -18.96 -53.81 20.44
CA LYS A 27 -18.98 -52.96 21.65
C LYS A 27 -18.14 -53.50 22.82
N ASN A 28 -17.75 -52.56 23.70
CA ASN A 28 -17.41 -52.65 25.13
C ASN A 28 -15.92 -52.65 25.52
N ASP A 29 -15.56 -51.56 26.22
CA ASP A 29 -14.60 -51.40 27.31
C ASP A 29 -13.24 -52.07 27.18
N GLU A 30 -12.24 -51.34 26.67
CA GLU A 30 -10.84 -51.46 27.12
C GLU A 30 -10.01 -50.24 26.64
N LEU A 31 -9.26 -49.63 27.56
CA LEU A 31 -8.38 -48.48 27.31
C LEU A 31 -7.25 -48.87 26.35
N ASP A 32 -7.15 -48.13 25.25
CA ASP A 32 -6.24 -48.33 24.12
C ASP A 32 -4.76 -48.10 24.53
N THR A 33 -3.97 -49.17 24.45
CA THR A 33 -2.55 -49.26 24.81
C THR A 33 -1.60 -48.93 23.64
N THR A 34 -2.00 -48.08 22.69
CA THR A 34 -1.17 -47.75 21.51
C THR A 34 -0.23 -46.54 21.67
N LEU A 35 -0.03 -46.03 22.89
CA LEU A 35 0.94 -44.97 23.21
C LEU A 35 2.33 -45.54 23.54
N LEU A 36 3.01 -46.17 22.58
CA LEU A 36 4.42 -46.55 22.71
C LEU A 36 5.14 -46.35 21.38
N GLU A 37 5.83 -45.21 21.24
CA GLU A 37 7.25 -45.14 20.84
C GLU A 37 7.73 -43.66 20.74
N GLU A 38 8.85 -43.39 21.43
CA GLU A 38 9.81 -42.27 21.31
C GLU A 38 9.32 -40.81 21.41
N HIS A 39 9.35 -40.23 22.63
CA HIS A 39 9.39 -38.77 22.80
C HIS A 39 10.37 -38.31 23.89
N ALA A 40 11.06 -37.20 23.59
CA ALA A 40 12.18 -36.61 24.32
C ALA A 40 11.73 -35.84 25.58
N GLY A 41 12.63 -35.79 26.58
CA GLY A 41 12.40 -35.42 27.97
C GLY A 41 11.76 -34.06 28.27
N GLY A 42 10.69 -34.12 29.08
CA GLY A 42 10.02 -33.06 29.84
C GLY A 42 9.07 -33.72 30.86
N LEU A 43 8.99 -33.21 32.10
CA LEU A 43 8.44 -33.87 33.30
C LEU A 43 7.14 -33.20 33.80
N LEU A 44 6.27 -33.94 34.48
CA LEU A 44 4.81 -33.69 34.57
C LEU A 44 4.32 -32.85 35.77
N ASP A 45 3.15 -32.20 35.61
CA ASP A 45 2.34 -31.66 36.73
C ASP A 45 1.30 -32.71 37.19
N TYR A 46 1.62 -33.46 38.25
CA TYR A 46 0.77 -34.54 38.80
C TYR A 46 -0.46 -34.02 39.56
N THR A 47 -0.54 -32.72 39.83
CA THR A 47 -1.68 -32.08 40.52
C THR A 47 -3.02 -32.45 39.87
N LYS A 48 -3.09 -32.43 38.53
CA LYS A 48 -4.30 -32.81 37.78
C LYS A 48 -4.53 -34.32 37.74
N MET A 49 -3.46 -35.11 37.63
CA MET A 49 -3.55 -36.57 37.60
C MET A 49 -4.18 -37.10 38.90
N TYR A 50 -3.90 -36.44 40.03
CA TYR A 50 -4.42 -36.81 41.35
C TYR A 50 -5.76 -36.14 41.70
N GLY A 51 -6.36 -35.40 40.77
CA GLY A 51 -7.65 -34.73 40.97
C GLY A 51 -7.62 -33.67 42.08
N LEU A 52 -6.47 -33.06 42.35
CA LEU A 52 -6.33 -32.00 43.34
C LEU A 52 -6.89 -30.70 42.75
N GLU A 53 -7.79 -30.03 43.48
CA GLU A 53 -8.28 -28.71 43.10
C GLU A 53 -7.15 -27.68 43.19
N LYS A 54 -7.03 -26.82 42.18
CA LYS A 54 -6.10 -25.70 42.24
C LYS A 54 -6.61 -24.69 43.27
N GLU A 55 -6.11 -24.73 44.49
CA GLU A 55 -5.90 -23.46 45.18
C GLU A 55 -4.93 -22.66 44.30
N GLU A 56 -5.28 -21.43 43.94
CA GLU A 56 -4.38 -20.52 43.23
C GLU A 56 -3.18 -20.23 44.15
N VAL A 57 -2.18 -21.11 44.11
CA VAL A 57 -0.88 -20.84 44.69
C VAL A 57 -0.35 -19.65 43.92
N LYS A 58 -0.28 -18.49 44.58
CA LYS A 58 0.42 -17.34 44.04
C LYS A 58 1.85 -17.79 43.81
N PRO A 59 2.36 -17.77 42.57
CA PRO A 59 3.79 -17.99 42.35
C PRO A 59 4.60 -17.10 43.32
N ILE A 60 5.80 -17.53 43.75
CA ILE A 60 6.68 -16.70 44.59
C ILE A 60 6.81 -15.27 44.04
N THR A 61 6.70 -15.14 42.72
CA THR A 61 6.77 -13.92 41.92
C THR A 61 5.52 -13.03 41.97
N HIS A 62 4.41 -13.44 42.58
CA HIS A 62 3.11 -12.72 42.58
C HIS A 62 2.89 -11.75 43.76
N ASN A 63 3.89 -11.49 44.61
CA ASN A 63 3.78 -10.49 45.67
C ASN A 63 4.65 -9.24 45.38
N ARG A 64 4.30 -8.10 45.99
CA ARG A 64 4.76 -6.68 45.81
C ARG A 64 6.23 -6.37 45.42
N TYR A 65 7.13 -7.34 45.41
CA TYR A 65 8.57 -7.18 45.37
C TYR A 65 9.20 -7.00 43.98
N LEU A 66 8.46 -7.27 42.90
CA LEU A 66 8.88 -6.96 41.52
C LEU A 66 9.05 -5.45 41.24
N ARG A 67 8.69 -4.59 42.22
CA ARG A 67 8.92 -3.14 42.19
C ARG A 67 10.18 -2.70 42.97
N SER A 68 10.88 -3.60 43.65
CA SER A 68 12.10 -3.27 44.39
C SER A 68 13.30 -3.28 43.45
N SER A 69 14.26 -2.38 43.69
CA SER A 69 15.49 -2.25 42.90
C SER A 69 16.60 -3.23 43.30
N ALA A 70 16.38 -4.07 44.31
CA ALA A 70 17.38 -5.00 44.84
C ALA A 70 17.09 -6.44 44.38
N PRO A 71 18.12 -7.22 43.98
CA PRO A 71 17.97 -8.64 43.67
C PRO A 71 17.35 -9.41 44.84
N GLN A 72 16.31 -10.21 44.57
CA GLN A 72 15.71 -11.08 45.58
C GLN A 72 16.41 -12.44 45.60
N GLU A 73 17.02 -12.79 46.73
CA GLU A 73 17.54 -14.15 46.94
C GLU A 73 16.41 -15.06 47.41
N ASN A 74 16.25 -16.24 46.79
CA ASN A 74 15.36 -17.30 47.27
C ASN A 74 16.16 -18.48 47.84
N ASN A 75 15.71 -19.05 48.96
CA ASN A 75 16.34 -20.23 49.54
C ASN A 75 15.69 -21.48 48.95
N TYR A 76 16.50 -22.34 48.32
CA TYR A 76 16.03 -23.58 47.72
C TYR A 76 16.46 -24.78 48.57
N LEU A 77 15.48 -25.51 49.12
CA LEU A 77 15.71 -26.69 49.94
C LEU A 77 15.81 -27.93 49.05
N ALA A 78 16.97 -28.57 49.04
CA ALA A 78 17.21 -29.81 48.30
C ALA A 78 17.36 -30.97 49.29
N ILE A 79 16.33 -31.81 49.42
CA ILE A 79 16.35 -32.92 50.38
C ILE A 79 16.79 -34.20 49.67
N MET A 80 17.88 -34.80 50.12
CA MET A 80 18.41 -36.07 49.61
C MET A 80 17.68 -37.24 50.26
N VAL A 81 17.19 -38.19 49.45
CA VAL A 81 16.31 -39.28 49.92
C VAL A 81 16.76 -40.60 49.33
N GLU A 82 16.88 -41.63 50.17
CA GLU A 82 17.37 -42.96 49.81
C GLU A 82 16.46 -44.07 50.33
N PHE A 83 16.58 -45.27 49.75
CA PHE A 83 15.80 -46.45 50.12
C PHE A 83 16.64 -47.56 50.74
N PRO A 84 16.09 -48.32 51.72
CA PRO A 84 16.84 -49.34 52.45
C PRO A 84 17.22 -50.57 51.61
N ASP A 85 16.58 -50.78 50.46
CA ASP A 85 16.82 -51.91 49.54
C ASP A 85 17.75 -51.59 48.37
N LYS A 86 18.31 -50.37 48.30
CA LYS A 86 19.27 -50.01 47.26
C LYS A 86 20.71 -50.15 47.76
N THR A 87 21.56 -50.64 46.87
CA THR A 87 22.99 -50.84 47.11
C THR A 87 23.74 -50.20 45.95
N GLY A 88 24.21 -48.97 46.12
CA GLY A 88 24.79 -48.16 45.04
C GLY A 88 25.58 -46.95 45.54
N THR A 89 25.68 -45.91 44.70
CA THR A 89 26.30 -44.62 45.07
C THR A 89 25.28 -43.81 45.87
N SER A 90 25.61 -43.51 47.13
CA SER A 90 24.74 -42.74 48.02
C SER A 90 24.69 -41.26 47.60
N LEU A 91 23.52 -40.63 47.73
CA LEU A 91 23.32 -39.21 47.44
C LEU A 91 24.08 -38.28 48.40
N ASP A 92 24.48 -38.79 49.57
CA ASP A 92 25.28 -38.03 50.55
C ASP A 92 26.79 -38.26 50.43
N ASP A 93 27.25 -39.00 49.42
CA ASP A 93 28.67 -39.18 49.17
C ASP A 93 29.33 -37.89 48.65
N VAL A 94 30.61 -37.72 49.00
CA VAL A 94 31.38 -36.50 48.69
C VAL A 94 31.42 -36.19 47.18
N GLN A 95 31.49 -37.18 46.31
CA GLN A 95 31.54 -36.96 44.86
C GLN A 95 30.19 -36.47 44.33
N THR A 96 29.08 -37.07 44.78
CA THR A 96 27.72 -36.67 44.39
C THR A 96 27.39 -35.28 44.91
N LEU A 97 27.64 -34.99 46.19
CA LEU A 97 27.44 -33.66 46.77
C LEU A 97 28.28 -32.58 46.08
N SER A 98 29.51 -32.90 45.70
CA SER A 98 30.39 -31.97 45.00
C SER A 98 29.89 -31.64 43.57
N LYS A 99 29.25 -32.60 42.91
CA LYS A 99 28.58 -32.41 41.62
C LYS A 99 27.28 -31.63 41.78
N ALA A 100 26.47 -31.95 42.79
CA ALA A 100 25.26 -31.21 43.13
C ALA A 100 25.56 -29.73 43.40
N GLU A 101 26.59 -29.43 44.19
CA GLU A 101 27.03 -28.07 44.46
C GLU A 101 27.45 -27.30 43.18
N ALA A 102 28.12 -27.98 42.24
CA ALA A 102 28.53 -27.37 40.98
C ALA A 102 27.33 -27.04 40.09
N VAL A 103 26.37 -27.96 39.96
CA VAL A 103 25.15 -27.79 39.15
C VAL A 103 24.20 -26.76 39.78
N MET A 104 24.13 -26.68 41.10
CA MET A 104 23.10 -25.89 41.77
C MET A 104 23.55 -24.49 42.20
N ASN A 105 24.80 -24.34 42.64
CA ASN A 105 25.25 -23.12 43.34
C ASN A 105 26.42 -22.38 42.69
N LYS A 106 27.36 -23.07 42.03
CA LYS A 106 28.68 -22.46 41.74
C LYS A 106 29.16 -22.47 40.29
N GLY A 107 28.69 -23.35 39.40
CA GLY A 107 29.05 -23.32 37.96
C GLY A 107 30.53 -23.53 37.61
N ASN A 108 31.42 -23.60 38.61
CA ASN A 108 32.88 -23.63 38.49
C ASN A 108 33.44 -24.98 38.02
N ARG A 109 32.72 -25.65 37.12
CA ARG A 109 33.13 -26.91 36.49
C ARG A 109 32.86 -26.86 35.00
N ASN A 110 33.56 -27.72 34.29
CA ASN A 110 33.28 -27.95 32.90
C ASN A 110 32.62 -29.31 32.73
N MET A 111 31.69 -29.40 31.79
CA MET A 111 31.24 -30.66 31.23
C MET A 111 32.14 -31.03 30.06
N GLU A 112 32.50 -32.31 29.97
CA GLU A 112 33.24 -32.83 28.82
C GLU A 112 32.26 -33.16 27.70
N THR A 113 32.51 -32.59 26.52
CA THR A 113 31.71 -32.83 25.31
C THR A 113 32.58 -33.48 24.24
N PRO A 114 31.97 -34.09 23.18
CA PRO A 114 32.73 -34.66 22.07
C PRO A 114 33.68 -33.68 21.36
N ASN A 115 33.51 -32.35 21.54
CA ASN A 115 34.33 -31.31 20.92
C ASN A 115 35.08 -30.43 21.92
N GLY A 116 35.20 -30.88 23.19
CA GLY A 116 35.99 -30.22 24.23
C GLY A 116 35.22 -29.94 25.52
N SER A 117 35.92 -29.34 26.47
CA SER A 117 35.42 -28.99 27.80
C SER A 117 34.62 -27.67 27.74
N VAL A 118 33.36 -27.67 28.19
CA VAL A 118 32.46 -26.51 28.16
C VAL A 118 32.06 -26.13 29.58
N PRO A 119 32.18 -24.85 30.00
CA PRO A 119 31.75 -24.44 31.33
C PRO A 119 30.25 -24.63 31.49
N ILE A 120 29.84 -25.22 32.62
CA ILE A 120 28.41 -25.37 32.92
C ILE A 120 27.85 -24.07 33.47
N ILE A 121 26.57 -23.81 33.20
CA ILE A 121 25.81 -22.79 33.93
C ILE A 121 25.09 -23.47 35.10
N SER A 122 25.37 -23.03 36.33
CA SER A 122 24.64 -23.51 37.50
C SER A 122 23.21 -22.98 37.52
N LEU A 123 22.33 -23.63 38.28
CA LEU A 123 20.97 -23.15 38.52
C LEU A 123 20.96 -21.69 39.01
N LYS A 124 21.85 -21.35 39.95
CA LYS A 124 22.01 -19.97 40.43
C LYS A 124 22.31 -18.98 39.30
N GLU A 125 23.35 -19.25 38.51
CA GLU A 125 23.76 -18.37 37.40
C GLU A 125 22.68 -18.31 36.30
N TYR A 126 21.98 -19.42 36.08
CA TYR A 126 20.86 -19.50 35.14
C TYR A 126 19.72 -18.58 35.57
N VAL A 127 19.29 -18.67 36.83
CA VAL A 127 18.25 -17.81 37.40
C VAL A 127 18.68 -16.35 37.33
N GLU A 128 19.90 -16.02 37.76
CA GLU A 128 20.42 -14.65 37.69
C GLU A 128 20.41 -14.11 36.25
N LYS A 129 20.88 -14.89 35.28
CA LYS A 129 20.92 -14.49 33.87
C LYS A 129 19.53 -14.23 33.30
N TYR A 130 18.60 -15.18 33.39
CA TYR A 130 17.30 -15.07 32.71
C TYR A 130 16.28 -14.20 33.46
N THR A 131 16.55 -13.88 34.72
CA THR A 131 15.77 -12.90 35.49
C THR A 131 16.37 -11.49 35.44
N TYR A 132 17.43 -11.27 34.65
CA TYR A 132 18.16 -10.00 34.56
C TYR A 132 18.67 -9.51 35.92
N HIS A 133 19.21 -10.44 36.70
CA HIS A 133 19.69 -10.27 38.07
C HIS A 133 18.63 -9.69 39.04
N LYS A 134 17.34 -9.76 38.69
CA LYS A 134 16.26 -9.42 39.63
C LYS A 134 16.08 -10.48 40.70
N MET A 135 16.48 -11.71 40.42
CA MET A 135 16.46 -12.80 41.38
C MET A 135 17.76 -13.59 41.37
N THR A 136 18.06 -14.19 42.51
CA THR A 136 19.11 -15.19 42.67
C THR A 136 18.56 -16.31 43.55
N THR A 137 19.21 -17.47 43.53
CA THR A 137 18.82 -18.61 44.35
C THR A 137 20.03 -19.22 45.03
N LYS A 138 19.83 -19.73 46.24
CA LYS A 138 20.83 -20.46 46.99
C LYS A 138 20.26 -21.81 47.38
N THR A 139 20.86 -22.87 46.86
CA THR A 139 20.47 -24.24 47.18
C THR A 139 21.17 -24.68 48.46
N THR A 140 20.41 -25.19 49.44
CA THR A 140 20.95 -25.82 50.65
C THR A 140 20.49 -27.26 50.71
N PHE A 141 21.44 -28.18 50.89
CA PHE A 141 21.19 -29.62 50.91
C PHE A 141 20.85 -30.10 52.31
N PHE A 142 19.85 -30.99 52.40
CA PHE A 142 19.30 -31.53 53.63
C PHE A 142 19.05 -33.03 53.53
N PRO A 143 18.92 -33.71 54.69
CA PRO A 143 19.24 -33.22 56.04
C PRO A 143 20.74 -33.03 56.26
N GLN A 144 21.08 -32.34 57.34
CA GLN A 144 22.43 -32.15 57.85
C GLN A 144 22.53 -32.81 59.22
N ASP A 145 23.64 -33.49 59.52
CA ASP A 145 23.93 -33.99 60.85
C ASP A 145 24.19 -32.83 61.85
N LYS A 146 24.49 -33.11 63.11
CA LYS A 146 24.80 -32.06 64.12
C LYS A 146 26.10 -31.29 63.82
N SER A 147 26.94 -31.80 62.94
CA SER A 147 28.20 -31.19 62.50
C SER A 147 28.04 -30.36 61.23
N GLY A 148 26.85 -30.37 60.61
CA GLY A 148 26.57 -29.69 59.34
C GLY A 148 26.90 -30.49 58.09
N ASN A 149 27.26 -31.77 58.21
CA ASN A 149 27.48 -32.63 57.05
C ASN A 149 26.14 -33.05 56.46
N VAL A 150 25.98 -32.98 55.14
CA VAL A 150 24.77 -33.46 54.46
C VAL A 150 24.70 -34.98 54.60
N VAL A 151 23.52 -35.48 54.93
CA VAL A 151 23.19 -36.92 55.02
C VAL A 151 21.86 -37.17 54.32
N SER A 152 21.64 -38.37 53.81
CA SER A 152 20.38 -38.72 53.13
C SER A 152 19.26 -39.08 54.12
N VAL A 153 18.01 -38.78 53.77
CA VAL A 153 16.83 -39.36 54.44
C VAL A 153 16.70 -40.81 54.03
N MET A 154 17.02 -41.74 54.94
CA MET A 154 16.75 -43.16 54.74
C MET A 154 15.27 -43.47 55.00
N LEU A 155 14.53 -43.94 54.01
CA LEU A 155 13.11 -44.27 54.12
C LEU A 155 12.83 -45.60 54.84
N SER A 156 11.61 -45.75 55.36
CA SER A 156 11.17 -46.94 56.11
C SER A 156 10.71 -48.09 55.22
N LYS A 157 10.32 -47.78 53.99
CA LYS A 157 9.88 -48.75 52.97
C LYS A 157 10.90 -48.83 51.87
N ASN A 158 11.02 -50.03 51.30
CA ASN A 158 11.79 -50.32 50.09
C ASN A 158 11.28 -49.50 48.89
N ARG A 159 12.16 -49.17 47.94
CA ARG A 159 11.80 -48.44 46.71
C ARG A 159 10.68 -49.14 45.95
N SER A 160 10.75 -50.47 45.87
CA SER A 160 9.73 -51.32 45.22
C SER A 160 8.29 -51.06 45.72
N TYR A 161 8.13 -50.62 46.97
CA TYR A 161 6.82 -50.22 47.52
C TYR A 161 6.22 -49.01 46.78
N TYR A 162 7.05 -48.06 46.37
CA TYR A 162 6.64 -46.86 45.66
C TYR A 162 6.75 -47.01 44.13
N MET A 163 7.01 -48.22 43.64
CA MET A 163 7.00 -48.56 42.21
C MET A 163 5.68 -49.21 41.81
N LYS A 164 5.35 -49.12 40.51
CA LYS A 164 4.07 -49.63 39.97
C LYS A 164 3.95 -51.14 40.20
N LYS A 165 2.75 -51.59 40.54
CA LYS A 165 2.46 -53.01 40.73
C LYS A 165 2.61 -53.76 39.41
N SER A 166 3.38 -54.85 39.44
CA SER A 166 3.59 -55.74 38.30
C SER A 166 3.72 -57.20 38.78
N ALA A 167 3.80 -58.14 37.85
CA ALA A 167 4.06 -59.54 38.18
C ALA A 167 5.38 -59.72 38.95
N SER A 168 6.40 -58.90 38.66
CA SER A 168 7.70 -58.90 39.35
C SER A 168 7.74 -58.01 40.60
N ASN A 169 6.74 -57.14 40.80
CA ASN A 169 6.60 -56.27 41.98
C ASN A 169 5.17 -56.32 42.53
N PRO A 170 4.80 -57.40 43.26
CA PRO A 170 3.43 -57.57 43.74
C PRO A 170 3.03 -56.58 44.85
N ASN A 171 4.01 -56.00 45.55
CA ASN A 171 3.82 -55.03 46.65
C ASN A 171 3.78 -53.57 46.18
N GLY A 172 4.00 -53.34 44.89
CA GLY A 172 3.90 -52.03 44.26
C GLY A 172 2.48 -51.45 44.32
N TYR A 173 2.37 -50.17 43.99
CA TYR A 173 1.10 -49.44 44.03
C TYR A 173 0.23 -49.71 42.79
N THR A 174 -1.09 -49.72 42.95
CA THR A 174 -2.06 -49.62 41.84
C THR A 174 -2.30 -48.16 41.48
N LEU A 175 -2.80 -47.87 40.27
CA LEU A 175 -3.08 -46.47 39.85
C LEU A 175 -3.92 -45.68 40.85
N THR A 176 -4.90 -46.31 41.50
CA THR A 176 -5.73 -45.70 42.55
C THR A 176 -4.98 -45.41 43.86
N GLN A 177 -3.86 -46.09 44.12
CA GLN A 177 -3.04 -45.94 45.32
C GLN A 177 -1.88 -44.95 45.12
N ALA A 178 -1.60 -44.51 43.90
CA ALA A 178 -0.43 -43.68 43.59
C ALA A 178 -0.38 -42.40 44.44
N ARG A 179 -1.50 -41.65 44.50
CA ARG A 179 -1.63 -40.43 45.29
C ARG A 179 -1.36 -40.67 46.78
N GLU A 180 -1.97 -41.69 47.37
CA GLU A 180 -1.84 -42.01 48.80
C GLU A 180 -0.40 -42.41 49.15
N ARG A 181 0.25 -43.17 48.25
CA ARG A 181 1.65 -43.59 48.40
C ARG A 181 2.60 -42.42 48.34
N GLU A 182 2.31 -41.42 47.51
CA GLU A 182 3.15 -40.24 47.44
C GLU A 182 2.96 -39.33 48.66
N GLU A 183 1.72 -39.19 49.13
CA GLU A 183 1.44 -38.48 50.39
C GLU A 183 2.14 -39.14 51.59
N GLU A 184 2.18 -40.48 51.64
CA GLU A 184 2.96 -41.24 52.63
C GLU A 184 4.46 -40.95 52.50
N LEU A 185 5.01 -41.05 51.29
CA LEU A 185 6.41 -40.83 50.98
C LEU A 185 6.87 -39.44 51.44
N VAL A 186 6.16 -38.39 51.02
CA VAL A 186 6.56 -37.01 51.27
C VAL A 186 6.39 -36.62 52.74
N ASN A 187 5.34 -37.09 53.42
CA ASN A 187 5.20 -36.87 54.86
C ASN A 187 6.31 -37.54 55.66
N GLU A 188 6.76 -38.74 55.27
CA GLU A 188 7.89 -39.40 55.92
C GLU A 188 9.19 -38.60 55.71
N ILE A 189 9.46 -38.17 54.48
CA ILE A 189 10.64 -37.37 54.13
C ILE A 189 10.68 -36.09 54.97
N LEU A 190 9.59 -35.33 54.98
CA LEU A 190 9.48 -34.08 55.72
C LEU A 190 9.62 -34.30 57.22
N SER A 191 8.99 -35.33 57.77
CA SER A 191 9.08 -35.66 59.20
C SER A 191 10.52 -35.91 59.64
N LYS A 192 11.31 -36.59 58.80
CA LYS A 192 12.72 -36.91 59.07
C LYS A 192 13.66 -35.74 58.83
N ALA A 193 13.38 -34.87 57.85
CA ALA A 193 14.21 -33.72 57.53
C ALA A 193 13.93 -32.48 58.40
N LYS A 194 12.74 -32.40 59.01
CA LYS A 194 12.23 -31.22 59.75
C LYS A 194 13.22 -30.64 60.73
N GLU A 195 13.71 -31.41 61.71
CA GLU A 195 14.65 -30.90 62.73
C GLU A 195 15.90 -30.30 62.09
N SER A 196 16.43 -30.92 61.03
CA SER A 196 17.60 -30.38 60.35
C SER A 196 17.33 -29.07 59.63
N ILE A 197 16.17 -28.94 58.98
CA ILE A 197 15.79 -27.73 58.24
C ILE A 197 15.58 -26.57 59.22
N GLU A 198 14.86 -26.81 60.32
CA GLU A 198 14.51 -25.82 61.35
C GLU A 198 15.73 -25.33 62.16
N ARG A 199 16.85 -26.07 62.14
CA ARG A 199 18.13 -25.57 62.69
C ARG A 199 18.83 -24.56 61.77
N VAL A 200 18.58 -24.60 60.47
CA VAL A 200 19.28 -23.79 59.46
C VAL A 200 18.44 -22.60 59.00
N PHE A 201 17.13 -22.78 58.87
CA PHE A 201 16.20 -21.77 58.37
C PHE A 201 15.13 -21.44 59.40
N ASN A 202 14.79 -20.16 59.52
CA ASN A 202 13.62 -19.70 60.26
C ASN A 202 12.41 -19.51 59.32
N ALA A 203 11.24 -19.24 59.89
CA ALA A 203 10.00 -19.03 59.14
C ALA A 203 10.07 -18.00 57.99
N SER A 204 10.90 -16.94 58.13
CA SER A 204 11.05 -15.91 57.09
C SER A 204 12.04 -16.27 55.99
N ASP A 205 12.94 -17.22 56.26
CA ASP A 205 13.84 -17.77 55.24
C ASP A 205 13.12 -18.72 54.29
N LEU A 206 12.07 -19.38 54.79
CA LEU A 206 11.27 -20.38 54.06
C LEU A 206 10.09 -19.78 53.29
N ASP A 207 9.58 -18.61 53.71
CA ASP A 207 8.38 -17.98 53.16
C ASP A 207 8.62 -16.47 53.01
N LYS A 208 9.38 -16.08 52.00
CA LYS A 208 9.74 -14.69 51.69
C LYS A 208 8.57 -13.92 51.10
N ASN A 209 7.67 -14.61 50.40
CA ASN A 209 6.46 -13.99 49.84
C ASN A 209 5.35 -13.80 50.90
N ASN A 210 5.50 -14.40 52.09
CA ASN A 210 4.58 -14.38 53.23
C ASN A 210 3.17 -14.85 52.88
N ASP A 211 3.06 -15.91 52.07
CA ASP A 211 1.79 -16.56 51.71
C ASP A 211 1.43 -17.74 52.64
N GLY A 212 2.31 -18.07 53.59
CA GLY A 212 2.14 -19.16 54.54
C GLY A 212 2.72 -20.49 54.07
N ASN A 213 3.28 -20.56 52.86
CA ASN A 213 3.87 -21.75 52.27
C ASN A 213 5.39 -21.62 52.14
N VAL A 214 6.06 -22.77 52.06
CA VAL A 214 7.49 -22.84 51.74
C VAL A 214 7.67 -22.45 50.26
N ASP A 215 8.54 -21.48 50.01
CA ASP A 215 8.81 -20.92 48.69
C ASP A 215 9.33 -21.97 47.71
N ALA A 216 10.45 -22.64 48.03
CA ALA A 216 11.13 -23.56 47.11
C ALA A 216 11.71 -24.80 47.81
N ILE A 217 11.19 -25.97 47.46
CA ILE A 217 11.62 -27.26 48.04
C ILE A 217 11.50 -28.38 47.01
N SER A 218 12.53 -29.24 46.95
CA SER A 218 12.55 -30.43 46.12
C SER A 218 13.12 -31.63 46.87
N PHE A 219 12.57 -32.80 46.56
CA PHE A 219 12.99 -34.09 47.07
C PHE A 219 13.79 -34.83 45.99
N PHE A 220 15.09 -35.00 46.20
CA PHE A 220 15.98 -35.74 45.31
C PHE A 220 15.97 -37.21 45.73
N ILE A 221 15.25 -38.02 44.96
CA ILE A 221 14.99 -39.42 45.24
C ILE A 221 16.04 -40.29 44.55
N GLU A 222 16.78 -41.08 45.32
CA GLU A 222 17.77 -42.04 44.84
C GLU A 222 17.18 -42.92 43.74
N ALA A 223 17.91 -43.12 42.64
CA ALA A 223 17.51 -43.92 41.50
C ALA A 223 18.57 -44.97 41.17
N ASP A 224 18.15 -46.06 40.52
CA ASP A 224 19.10 -46.98 39.87
C ASP A 224 19.47 -46.48 38.46
N LYS A 225 20.22 -47.31 37.72
CA LYS A 225 20.40 -47.09 36.28
C LYS A 225 19.05 -47.07 35.58
N VAL A 226 18.89 -46.15 34.62
CA VAL A 226 17.65 -45.98 33.82
C VAL A 226 17.12 -47.32 33.27
N THR A 227 18.02 -48.21 32.84
CA THR A 227 17.68 -49.53 32.28
C THR A 227 17.13 -50.54 33.29
N GLU A 228 17.41 -50.34 34.57
CA GLU A 228 17.08 -51.26 35.67
C GLU A 228 15.88 -50.78 36.48
N ASP A 229 15.76 -49.47 36.69
CA ASP A 229 14.71 -48.87 37.52
C ASP A 229 13.33 -48.86 36.84
N LYS A 230 13.27 -48.86 35.49
CA LYS A 230 12.03 -48.93 34.67
C LYS A 230 10.89 -48.03 35.15
N VAL A 231 11.22 -46.89 35.78
CA VAL A 231 10.26 -45.88 36.19
C VAL A 231 9.86 -45.13 34.93
N GLU A 232 8.61 -45.31 34.53
CA GLU A 232 8.04 -44.71 33.32
C GLU A 232 7.43 -43.35 33.62
N TRP A 233 7.17 -42.58 32.56
CA TRP A 233 6.69 -41.21 32.65
C TRP A 233 5.42 -41.01 33.50
N SER A 234 4.56 -42.01 33.65
CA SER A 234 3.32 -41.93 34.44
C SER A 234 3.46 -42.41 35.89
N ASP A 235 4.67 -42.82 36.29
CA ASP A 235 4.88 -43.47 37.58
C ASP A 235 5.12 -42.45 38.70
N LEU A 236 4.72 -42.80 39.93
CA LEU A 236 4.90 -41.98 41.13
C LEU A 236 6.32 -41.43 41.29
N LEU A 237 7.34 -42.27 41.10
CA LEU A 237 8.75 -41.87 41.28
C LEU A 237 9.36 -41.20 40.04
N TRP A 238 8.63 -40.99 38.96
CA TRP A 238 9.10 -40.17 37.84
C TRP A 238 9.28 -38.73 38.34
N SER A 239 10.29 -37.99 37.88
CA SER A 239 10.42 -36.61 38.38
C SER A 239 9.20 -35.79 37.96
N HIS A 240 8.65 -34.98 38.86
CA HIS A 240 7.41 -34.26 38.61
C HIS A 240 7.19 -33.16 39.65
N LYS A 241 6.22 -32.29 39.39
CA LYS A 241 5.80 -31.22 40.31
C LYS A 241 4.38 -31.48 40.83
N ILE A 242 4.17 -31.26 42.12
CA ILE A 242 2.84 -31.32 42.76
C ILE A 242 2.51 -30.03 43.48
N SER A 243 1.23 -29.68 43.52
CA SER A 243 0.69 -28.60 44.33
C SER A 243 -0.61 -29.03 45.03
N GLY A 244 -0.80 -28.60 46.27
CA GLY A 244 -2.04 -28.84 47.03
C GLY A 244 -2.17 -30.26 47.59
N MET A 245 -1.07 -31.00 47.74
CA MET A 245 -1.09 -32.27 48.46
C MET A 245 -1.33 -32.02 49.96
N ASN A 246 -2.14 -32.86 50.59
CA ASN A 246 -2.51 -32.71 52.00
C ASN A 246 -1.41 -33.24 52.94
N LEU A 247 -0.29 -32.51 53.00
CA LEU A 247 0.84 -32.87 53.85
C LEU A 247 0.59 -32.46 55.31
N ASN A 248 0.89 -33.35 56.25
CA ASN A 248 0.65 -33.14 57.68
C ASN A 248 1.85 -32.51 58.42
N VAL A 249 2.99 -32.35 57.73
CA VAL A 249 4.20 -31.74 58.27
C VAL A 249 4.29 -30.27 57.85
N THR A 250 4.58 -29.39 58.80
CA THR A 250 4.97 -27.99 58.53
C THR A 250 6.43 -27.78 58.88
N LEU A 251 7.09 -26.80 58.25
CA LEU A 251 8.46 -26.38 58.50
C LEU A 251 8.45 -24.94 59.02
N GLU A 252 8.88 -24.71 60.26
CA GLU A 252 8.75 -23.41 60.96
C GLU A 252 7.31 -22.83 60.90
N GLY A 253 6.31 -23.71 60.96
CA GLY A 253 4.89 -23.34 60.85
C GLY A 253 4.41 -23.01 59.43
N LYS A 254 5.27 -23.13 58.41
CA LYS A 254 4.94 -22.96 56.98
C LYS A 254 4.56 -24.28 56.34
N LYS A 255 3.60 -24.24 55.42
CA LYS A 255 3.12 -25.43 54.71
C LYS A 255 4.00 -25.74 53.50
N VAL A 256 4.33 -27.00 53.29
CA VAL A 256 4.88 -27.44 52.00
C VAL A 256 3.69 -27.67 51.07
N ASN A 257 3.32 -26.64 50.30
CA ASN A 257 2.16 -26.72 49.42
C ASN A 257 2.54 -27.17 47.99
N THR A 258 3.65 -26.64 47.48
CA THR A 258 4.21 -26.99 46.17
C THR A 258 5.62 -27.53 46.37
N TYR A 259 5.93 -28.65 45.74
CA TYR A 259 7.27 -29.25 45.76
C TYR A 259 7.53 -29.95 44.43
N ASN A 260 8.82 -30.17 44.14
CA ASN A 260 9.21 -31.07 43.06
C ASN A 260 9.78 -32.36 43.64
N LEU A 261 9.41 -33.49 43.05
CA LEU A 261 10.07 -34.76 43.26
C LEU A 261 11.03 -34.96 42.08
N ILE A 262 12.31 -35.16 42.36
CA ILE A 262 13.36 -35.31 41.34
C ILE A 262 13.98 -36.67 41.51
N ASN A 263 13.68 -37.59 40.62
CA ASN A 263 14.32 -38.89 40.54
C ASN A 263 15.75 -38.72 39.99
N THR A 264 16.75 -39.17 40.74
CA THR A 264 18.16 -38.90 40.43
C THR A 264 18.74 -39.89 39.41
N TYR A 265 18.06 -40.12 38.27
CA TYR A 265 18.42 -41.12 37.25
C TYR A 265 19.94 -41.25 37.02
N ASP A 266 20.46 -42.47 37.11
CA ASP A 266 21.82 -42.78 36.67
C ASP A 266 21.80 -43.17 35.18
N SER A 267 22.14 -42.22 34.32
CA SER A 267 22.37 -42.45 32.90
C SER A 267 23.73 -43.11 32.67
N ASN A 268 23.96 -44.35 33.09
CA ASN A 268 25.23 -45.08 32.88
C ASN A 268 26.51 -44.38 33.42
N TYR A 269 26.41 -43.33 34.23
CA TYR A 269 27.52 -42.50 34.68
C TYR A 269 27.40 -42.22 36.19
N LEU A 270 28.43 -42.62 36.95
CA LEU A 270 28.58 -42.34 38.39
C LEU A 270 28.14 -40.90 38.75
N GLY A 271 27.11 -40.75 39.60
CA GLY A 271 26.63 -39.47 40.13
C GLY A 271 25.24 -38.97 39.67
N GLY A 272 24.44 -39.78 38.97
CA GLY A 272 23.02 -39.53 38.75
C GLY A 272 22.67 -38.23 38.02
N VAL A 273 21.56 -37.58 38.42
CA VAL A 273 21.10 -36.29 37.86
C VAL A 273 22.11 -35.13 37.99
N PHE A 274 23.11 -35.30 38.86
CA PHE A 274 24.19 -34.33 39.07
C PHE A 274 25.42 -34.62 38.21
N SER A 275 25.44 -35.69 37.43
CA SER A 275 26.63 -36.16 36.69
C SER A 275 27.10 -35.26 35.53
N MET A 276 26.48 -34.08 35.35
CA MET A 276 26.83 -33.05 34.35
C MET A 276 26.86 -33.62 32.91
N ASN A 277 26.06 -34.64 32.62
CA ASN A 277 25.95 -35.26 31.29
C ASN A 277 24.47 -35.56 30.95
N GLN A 278 24.16 -35.67 29.65
CA GLN A 278 22.89 -36.18 29.10
C GLN A 278 21.61 -35.66 29.76
N GLY A 279 21.13 -34.44 29.43
CA GLY A 279 19.74 -33.99 29.71
C GLY A 279 19.30 -33.85 31.18
N THR A 280 20.03 -34.46 32.11
CA THR A 280 19.62 -34.69 33.50
C THR A 280 19.79 -33.45 34.36
N TYR A 281 20.87 -32.70 34.24
CA TYR A 281 21.00 -31.45 35.00
C TYR A 281 20.05 -30.34 34.49
N GLY A 282 19.71 -30.37 33.20
CA GLY A 282 18.70 -29.47 32.62
C GLY A 282 17.31 -29.69 33.23
N THR A 283 16.99 -30.93 33.60
CA THR A 283 15.77 -31.29 34.34
C THR A 283 15.68 -30.53 35.65
N ILE A 284 16.77 -30.41 36.41
CA ILE A 284 16.73 -29.70 37.71
C ILE A 284 16.36 -28.23 37.52
N ILE A 285 16.88 -27.61 36.46
CA ILE A 285 16.61 -26.21 36.15
C ILE A 285 15.18 -26.05 35.64
N HIS A 286 14.70 -26.95 34.79
CA HIS A 286 13.31 -27.01 34.34
C HIS A 286 12.33 -27.11 35.53
N GLU A 287 12.54 -28.06 36.45
CA GLU A 287 11.69 -28.21 37.63
C GLU A 287 11.72 -26.98 38.54
N TYR A 288 12.89 -26.36 38.71
CA TYR A 288 12.99 -25.12 39.46
C TYR A 288 12.21 -23.97 38.80
N MET A 289 12.09 -23.94 37.47
CA MET A 289 11.28 -22.91 36.80
C MET A 289 9.78 -23.05 37.11
N HIS A 290 9.27 -24.25 37.39
CA HIS A 290 7.89 -24.42 37.88
C HIS A 290 7.65 -23.79 39.25
N VAL A 291 8.67 -23.79 40.11
CA VAL A 291 8.65 -23.10 41.41
C VAL A 291 8.50 -21.58 41.21
N LEU A 292 9.11 -21.03 40.15
CA LEU A 292 8.94 -19.63 39.76
C LEU A 292 7.61 -19.34 39.04
N GLY A 293 6.80 -20.37 38.81
CA GLY A 293 5.46 -20.30 38.25
C GLY A 293 5.38 -20.46 36.74
N LEU A 294 6.47 -20.84 36.05
CA LEU A 294 6.47 -21.10 34.61
C LEU A 294 5.77 -22.43 34.29
N PRO A 295 5.04 -22.54 33.16
CA PRO A 295 4.32 -23.75 32.78
C PRO A 295 5.13 -24.60 31.81
N ASP A 296 4.71 -25.85 31.60
CA ASP A 296 5.23 -26.67 30.51
C ASP A 296 4.82 -26.15 29.13
N LEU A 297 5.76 -26.21 28.19
CA LEU A 297 5.59 -25.77 26.81
C LEU A 297 5.65 -26.92 25.78
N TYR A 298 5.79 -28.18 26.22
CA TYR A 298 5.56 -29.36 25.39
C TYR A 298 4.09 -29.82 25.46
N ARG A 299 3.69 -30.71 24.54
CA ARG A 299 2.35 -31.34 24.56
C ARG A 299 2.40 -32.69 25.26
N TYR A 300 1.36 -32.97 26.04
CA TYR A 300 1.29 -34.22 26.80
C TYR A 300 0.59 -35.35 26.03
N ASN A 301 -0.63 -35.11 25.53
CA ASN A 301 -1.51 -36.14 24.96
C ASN A 301 -1.55 -36.16 23.42
N SER A 302 -0.65 -35.47 22.75
CA SER A 302 -0.69 -35.37 21.29
C SER A 302 0.69 -35.17 20.71
N GLY A 303 0.97 -35.81 19.58
CA GLY A 303 2.23 -35.68 18.87
C GLY A 303 2.54 -34.26 18.38
N GLY A 304 3.81 -34.05 18.05
CA GLY A 304 4.37 -32.81 17.54
C GLY A 304 4.96 -31.91 18.63
N ASP A 305 6.00 -31.17 18.25
CA ASP A 305 6.76 -30.29 19.13
C ASP A 305 6.47 -28.80 18.82
N PRO A 306 5.61 -28.12 19.62
CA PRO A 306 5.21 -26.75 19.36
C PRO A 306 6.34 -25.73 19.62
N VAL A 307 7.33 -26.04 20.46
CA VAL A 307 8.34 -25.07 20.94
C VAL A 307 9.77 -25.63 20.88
N GLY A 308 9.98 -26.86 21.34
CA GLY A 308 11.25 -27.57 21.32
C GLY A 308 12.40 -26.89 22.04
N PHE A 309 13.61 -27.08 21.53
CA PHE A 309 14.85 -26.58 22.13
C PHE A 309 14.98 -25.04 22.21
N TYR A 310 13.98 -24.27 21.78
CA TYR A 310 13.95 -22.81 21.93
C TYR A 310 13.67 -22.35 23.36
N ASP A 311 13.01 -23.18 24.20
CA ASP A 311 12.69 -22.85 25.59
C ASP A 311 12.97 -24.05 26.52
N ILE A 312 13.51 -23.79 27.72
CA ILE A 312 13.79 -24.85 28.69
C ILE A 312 12.51 -25.53 29.17
N MET A 313 11.39 -24.82 29.17
CA MET A 313 10.09 -25.37 29.57
C MET A 313 9.47 -26.30 28.53
N ALA A 314 10.08 -26.43 27.35
CA ALA A 314 9.60 -27.31 26.29
C ALA A 314 10.44 -28.59 26.13
N THR A 315 11.75 -28.53 26.40
CA THR A 315 12.65 -29.67 26.24
C THR A 315 13.87 -29.44 27.13
N THR A 316 14.69 -30.45 27.40
CA THR A 316 16.03 -30.25 27.97
C THR A 316 17.08 -30.77 26.99
N THR A 317 18.12 -29.99 26.72
CA THR A 317 19.21 -30.42 25.82
C THR A 317 20.23 -31.30 26.54
N ASN A 318 21.07 -31.99 25.78
CA ASN A 318 22.18 -32.80 26.33
C ASN A 318 23.35 -31.98 26.88
N TYR A 319 23.27 -30.65 26.81
CA TYR A 319 24.33 -29.69 27.14
C TYR A 319 23.78 -28.57 28.02
N ASN A 320 24.39 -27.37 27.97
CA ASN A 320 23.89 -26.22 28.71
C ASN A 320 22.42 -26.01 28.36
N PRO A 321 21.56 -25.87 29.38
CA PRO A 321 20.13 -25.68 29.16
C PRO A 321 19.94 -24.45 28.29
N GLN A 322 19.03 -24.57 27.34
CA GLN A 322 18.56 -23.44 26.57
C GLN A 322 17.94 -22.40 27.50
N GLY A 323 17.75 -21.20 26.98
CA GLY A 323 17.20 -20.10 27.76
C GLY A 323 15.69 -20.11 27.76
N ILE A 324 15.14 -19.09 28.39
CA ILE A 324 13.70 -18.84 28.43
C ILE A 324 13.36 -17.77 27.38
N LEU A 325 12.29 -18.00 26.61
CA LEU A 325 11.80 -17.03 25.63
C LEU A 325 11.37 -15.72 26.31
N ALA A 326 11.60 -14.59 25.65
CA ALA A 326 11.44 -13.26 26.22
C ALA A 326 10.01 -12.97 26.70
N TYR A 327 8.99 -13.55 26.07
CA TYR A 327 7.60 -13.41 26.54
C TYR A 327 7.35 -14.10 27.88
N MET A 328 7.94 -15.29 28.07
CA MET A 328 7.79 -16.07 29.29
C MET A 328 8.45 -15.39 30.50
N THR A 329 9.47 -14.56 30.28
CA THR A 329 10.14 -13.78 31.33
C THR A 329 9.55 -12.38 31.55
N SER A 330 8.68 -11.89 30.65
CA SER A 330 8.08 -10.55 30.72
C SER A 330 6.63 -10.59 31.17
N GLU A 331 5.73 -11.08 30.32
CA GLU A 331 4.28 -10.89 30.50
C GLU A 331 3.59 -12.13 31.07
N TYR A 332 4.17 -13.33 30.91
CA TYR A 332 3.58 -14.55 31.48
C TYR A 332 3.43 -14.40 33.00
N ASN A 333 2.22 -14.63 33.53
CA ASN A 333 1.89 -14.47 34.95
C ASN A 333 2.39 -13.15 35.59
N ASN A 334 2.48 -12.07 34.81
CA ASN A 334 2.97 -10.76 35.27
C ASN A 334 4.39 -10.78 35.89
N LEU A 335 5.28 -11.68 35.44
CA LEU A 335 6.64 -11.82 35.98
C LEU A 335 7.50 -10.54 35.87
N GLY A 336 7.44 -9.85 34.73
CA GLY A 336 8.05 -8.54 34.52
C GLY A 336 9.58 -8.49 34.67
N TRP A 337 10.31 -9.59 34.44
CA TRP A 337 11.77 -9.59 34.58
C TRP A 337 12.47 -8.79 33.48
N ASN A 338 11.88 -8.75 32.29
CA ASN A 338 12.19 -7.84 31.19
C ASN A 338 10.95 -7.08 30.72
N SER A 339 11.14 -6.14 29.79
CA SER A 339 10.08 -5.38 29.15
C SER A 339 9.94 -5.70 27.66
N LEU A 340 8.71 -5.80 27.17
CA LEU A 340 8.39 -5.88 25.74
C LEU A 340 7.73 -4.60 25.26
N SER A 341 8.20 -4.05 24.15
CA SER A 341 7.49 -2.98 23.44
C SER A 341 6.39 -3.55 22.56
N GLU A 342 5.27 -2.84 22.45
CA GLU A 342 4.15 -3.21 21.57
C GLU A 342 4.23 -2.53 20.21
N VAL A 343 3.89 -3.28 19.16
CA VAL A 343 3.68 -2.80 17.79
C VAL A 343 2.22 -3.02 17.42
N LYS A 344 1.50 -1.92 17.14
CA LYS A 344 0.07 -1.91 16.80
C LYS A 344 -0.23 -1.49 15.36
N SER A 345 0.78 -0.98 14.66
CA SER A 345 0.70 -0.50 13.29
C SER A 345 2.02 -0.82 12.57
N SER A 346 1.99 -0.85 11.24
CA SER A 346 3.18 -1.10 10.43
C SER A 346 4.34 -0.17 10.79
N THR A 347 5.54 -0.73 10.99
CA THR A 347 6.74 0.00 11.43
C THR A 347 8.00 -0.81 11.16
N SER A 348 9.17 -0.15 11.21
CA SER A 348 10.48 -0.82 11.25
C SER A 348 10.96 -0.96 12.69
N VAL A 349 11.57 -2.09 13.04
CA VAL A 349 12.08 -2.41 14.39
C VAL A 349 13.49 -2.95 14.30
N THR A 350 14.37 -2.48 15.20
CA THR A 350 15.70 -3.05 15.41
C THR A 350 15.75 -3.76 16.76
N LEU A 351 16.11 -5.05 16.74
CA LEU A 351 16.38 -5.84 17.93
C LEU A 351 17.88 -6.13 18.07
N ASN A 352 18.36 -6.15 19.31
CA ASN A 352 19.76 -6.34 19.66
C ASN A 352 19.99 -7.74 20.22
N LYS A 353 21.20 -8.26 19.99
CA LYS A 353 21.69 -9.50 20.58
C LYS A 353 21.64 -9.40 22.12
N PRO A 354 20.97 -10.34 22.81
CA PRO A 354 20.69 -10.22 24.24
C PRO A 354 21.98 -10.25 25.07
N GLN A 355 22.09 -9.35 26.03
CA GLN A 355 23.22 -9.27 26.97
C GLN A 355 22.83 -9.74 28.37
N TYR A 356 21.52 -9.83 28.69
CA TYR A 356 20.99 -10.24 29.99
C TYR A 356 21.38 -9.35 31.17
N SER A 357 22.01 -8.20 30.91
CA SER A 357 22.46 -7.25 31.91
C SER A 357 21.51 -6.07 32.12
N ASN A 358 20.56 -5.86 31.19
CA ASN A 358 19.58 -4.77 31.26
C ASN A 358 18.16 -5.27 30.93
N PRO A 359 17.21 -5.23 31.88
CA PRO A 359 15.80 -5.60 31.67
C PRO A 359 15.10 -4.87 30.51
N SER A 360 15.60 -3.69 30.12
CA SER A 360 15.06 -2.86 29.02
C SER A 360 15.77 -3.11 27.68
N GLU A 361 16.57 -4.17 27.56
CA GLU A 361 17.20 -4.52 26.29
C GLU A 361 16.14 -4.79 25.21
N LYS A 362 16.30 -4.16 24.04
CA LYS A 362 15.42 -4.37 22.89
C LYS A 362 15.74 -5.69 22.19
N ARG A 363 15.49 -6.82 22.86
CA ARG A 363 15.72 -8.16 22.30
C ARG A 363 14.48 -8.78 21.66
N ALA A 364 13.29 -8.29 21.99
CA ALA A 364 12.03 -8.82 21.49
C ALA A 364 10.96 -7.74 21.42
N VAL A 365 9.95 -7.96 20.58
CA VAL A 365 8.81 -7.07 20.38
C VAL A 365 7.51 -7.88 20.28
N LYS A 366 6.43 -7.33 20.84
CA LYS A 366 5.09 -7.90 20.78
C LYS A 366 4.28 -7.23 19.67
N ILE A 367 3.85 -8.00 18.68
CA ILE A 367 2.98 -7.54 17.60
C ILE A 367 1.54 -7.83 17.99
N VAL A 368 0.79 -6.77 18.30
CA VAL A 368 -0.63 -6.88 18.65
C VAL A 368 -1.43 -7.17 17.39
N SER A 369 -2.25 -8.21 17.48
CA SER A 369 -3.10 -8.65 16.39
C SER A 369 -4.34 -7.75 16.25
N PRO A 370 -4.64 -7.22 15.05
CA PRO A 370 -5.83 -6.39 14.83
C PRO A 370 -7.11 -7.22 14.61
N VAL A 371 -6.99 -8.53 14.37
CA VAL A 371 -8.13 -9.41 14.00
C VAL A 371 -8.43 -10.51 15.04
N ASN A 372 -7.63 -10.59 16.12
CA ASN A 372 -7.79 -11.54 17.21
C ASN A 372 -7.24 -10.91 18.50
N GLU A 373 -8.10 -10.73 19.51
CA GLU A 373 -7.75 -10.09 20.79
C GLU A 373 -7.02 -11.03 21.76
N ASP A 374 -7.15 -12.34 21.57
CA ASP A 374 -6.60 -13.35 22.47
C ASP A 374 -5.25 -13.90 22.01
N GLU A 375 -4.90 -13.68 20.75
CA GLU A 375 -3.69 -14.23 20.16
C GLU A 375 -2.84 -13.14 19.50
N PHE A 376 -1.54 -13.17 19.77
CA PHE A 376 -0.59 -12.20 19.24
C PHE A 376 0.76 -12.88 18.92
N PHE A 377 1.66 -12.15 18.30
CA PHE A 377 2.95 -12.68 17.83
C PHE A 377 4.10 -11.98 18.54
N ILE A 378 5.14 -12.74 18.84
CA ILE A 378 6.40 -12.20 19.36
C ILE A 378 7.49 -12.45 18.34
N VAL A 379 8.31 -11.43 18.13
CA VAL A 379 9.55 -11.54 17.36
C VAL A 379 10.70 -11.30 18.33
N GLU A 380 11.61 -12.25 18.40
CA GLU A 380 12.70 -12.25 19.37
C GLU A 380 14.04 -12.52 18.66
N TYR A 381 15.08 -11.77 19.05
CA TYR A 381 16.45 -12.08 18.70
C TYR A 381 16.87 -13.35 19.45
N TYR A 382 17.02 -14.43 18.70
CA TYR A 382 17.55 -15.70 19.18
C TYR A 382 19.06 -15.77 18.93
N GLU A 383 19.81 -15.86 20.02
CA GLU A 383 21.24 -16.20 19.98
C GLU A 383 21.38 -17.72 20.01
N LYS A 384 22.10 -18.29 19.03
CA LYS A 384 22.44 -19.71 19.06
C LYS A 384 23.28 -19.99 20.29
N ARG A 385 22.80 -20.88 21.14
CA ARG A 385 23.61 -21.42 22.24
C ARG A 385 24.29 -22.69 21.77
N ASP A 386 25.58 -22.78 22.06
CA ASP A 386 26.44 -23.97 21.95
C ASP A 386 27.03 -24.31 20.57
N LYS A 387 28.29 -23.90 20.37
CA LYS A 387 29.25 -24.51 19.42
C LYS A 387 29.73 -25.88 19.93
N VAL A 388 28.83 -26.79 20.29
CA VAL A 388 29.22 -28.07 20.91
C VAL A 388 29.41 -29.20 19.91
N TYR A 389 28.98 -29.02 18.65
CA TYR A 389 29.33 -29.91 17.54
C TYR A 389 29.82 -29.19 16.28
N ALA A 390 30.87 -29.72 15.66
CA ALA A 390 31.35 -29.31 14.33
C ALA A 390 30.32 -29.60 13.21
N SER A 391 29.35 -30.49 13.45
CA SER A 391 28.27 -30.84 12.51
C SER A 391 26.99 -30.01 12.70
N ASP A 392 26.86 -29.24 13.79
CA ASP A 392 25.69 -28.41 14.06
C ASP A 392 25.76 -27.08 13.29
N THR A 393 25.74 -27.20 11.97
CA THR A 393 25.87 -26.11 11.00
C THR A 393 24.54 -25.43 10.66
N SER A 394 23.43 -25.90 11.22
CA SER A 394 22.09 -25.62 10.68
C SER A 394 21.36 -24.40 11.27
N ILE A 395 21.66 -24.01 12.51
CA ILE A 395 21.04 -22.85 13.18
C ILE A 395 22.05 -21.69 13.26
N SER A 396 21.63 -20.50 12.84
CA SER A 396 22.41 -19.25 12.91
C SER A 396 21.73 -18.27 13.86
N ASP A 397 22.48 -17.30 14.42
CA ASP A 397 21.87 -16.16 15.15
C ASP A 397 20.84 -15.48 14.24
N GLY A 398 19.69 -15.10 14.80
CA GLY A 398 18.61 -14.54 13.98
C GLY A 398 17.35 -14.20 14.76
N LEU A 399 16.21 -14.07 14.06
CA LEU A 399 14.91 -13.82 14.68
C LEU A 399 14.08 -15.10 14.75
N VAL A 400 13.58 -15.45 15.92
CA VAL A 400 12.52 -16.45 16.06
C VAL A 400 11.17 -15.74 16.16
N VAL A 401 10.15 -16.31 15.51
CA VAL A 401 8.78 -15.78 15.55
C VAL A 401 7.86 -16.83 16.16
N TYR A 402 7.07 -16.44 17.15
CA TYR A 402 6.15 -17.34 17.82
C TYR A 402 4.82 -16.68 18.14
N ARG A 403 3.77 -17.50 18.22
CA ARG A 403 2.41 -17.10 18.59
C ARG A 403 2.20 -17.36 20.08
N ILE A 404 1.47 -16.45 20.72
CA ILE A 404 0.89 -16.63 22.05
C ILE A 404 -0.63 -16.70 21.95
N ASN A 405 -1.25 -17.66 22.64
CA ASN A 405 -2.69 -17.80 22.78
C ASN A 405 -3.11 -17.64 24.23
N SER A 406 -3.49 -16.41 24.61
CA SER A 406 -3.77 -16.01 25.99
C SER A 406 -5.03 -16.65 26.60
N LYS A 407 -5.91 -17.24 25.77
CA LYS A 407 -7.05 -18.05 26.21
C LYS A 407 -6.62 -19.38 26.83
N VAL A 408 -5.54 -19.96 26.34
CA VAL A 408 -4.99 -21.19 26.92
C VAL A 408 -4.37 -20.83 28.27
N LYS A 409 -4.68 -21.62 29.29
CA LYS A 409 -4.08 -21.49 30.63
C LYS A 409 -3.21 -22.70 30.89
N ASN A 410 -2.12 -22.50 31.64
CA ASN A 410 -1.21 -23.56 32.06
C ASN A 410 -0.36 -24.17 30.92
N GLY A 411 0.16 -23.32 30.02
CA GLY A 411 1.10 -23.75 28.98
C GLY A 411 0.51 -24.68 27.92
N ASN A 412 1.34 -25.52 27.32
CA ASN A 412 1.00 -26.36 26.15
C ASN A 412 0.59 -27.79 26.49
N MET A 413 0.54 -28.19 27.76
CA MET A 413 0.24 -29.58 28.14
C MET A 413 -1.05 -30.11 27.51
N ASN A 414 -2.09 -29.28 27.43
CA ASN A 414 -3.39 -29.63 26.85
C ASN A 414 -3.49 -29.31 25.35
N GLY A 415 -2.34 -29.05 24.72
CA GLY A 415 -2.17 -28.89 23.29
C GLY A 415 -2.74 -30.09 22.54
N THR A 416 -3.04 -29.87 21.26
CA THR A 416 -3.58 -30.91 20.39
C THR A 416 -2.72 -30.99 19.15
N SER A 417 -2.81 -32.08 18.38
CA SER A 417 -2.16 -32.20 17.08
C SER A 417 -2.59 -31.15 16.05
N THR A 418 -3.56 -30.29 16.36
CA THR A 418 -3.96 -29.14 15.51
C THR A 418 -3.45 -27.80 16.04
N GLY A 419 -2.73 -27.80 17.16
CA GLY A 419 -2.20 -26.61 17.84
C GLY A 419 -3.23 -25.65 18.41
N LYS A 420 -4.52 -26.05 18.40
CA LYS A 420 -5.65 -25.24 18.88
C LYS A 420 -5.51 -24.82 20.34
N ASN A 421 -4.96 -25.71 21.17
CA ASN A 421 -4.77 -25.51 22.60
C ASN A 421 -3.29 -25.31 22.98
N ASP A 422 -2.43 -24.98 22.02
CA ASP A 422 -1.09 -24.53 22.37
C ASP A 422 -1.19 -23.09 22.87
N TYR A 423 -0.63 -22.85 24.05
CA TYR A 423 -0.35 -21.53 24.60
C TYR A 423 0.74 -20.80 23.80
N LEU A 424 1.85 -21.48 23.49
CA LEU A 424 2.98 -20.95 22.72
C LEU A 424 3.28 -21.85 21.53
N TYR A 425 3.51 -21.26 20.36
CA TYR A 425 3.87 -22.02 19.16
C TYR A 425 4.93 -21.29 18.34
N VAL A 426 6.07 -21.93 18.08
CA VAL A 426 7.17 -21.40 17.27
C VAL A 426 6.91 -21.65 15.78
N PHE A 427 6.94 -20.60 14.96
CA PHE A 427 6.74 -20.75 13.51
C PHE A 427 8.01 -21.27 12.83
N ARG A 428 7.85 -22.31 12.02
CA ARG A 428 8.94 -23.05 11.37
C ARG A 428 8.52 -23.57 9.99
N PRO A 429 9.48 -23.79 9.07
CA PRO A 429 9.17 -24.35 7.76
C PRO A 429 8.87 -25.85 7.85
N ASN A 430 8.39 -26.42 6.75
CA ASN A 430 8.11 -27.85 6.59
C ASN A 430 7.04 -28.40 7.53
N GLU A 431 6.15 -27.56 8.05
CA GLU A 431 4.98 -28.05 8.77
C GLU A 431 4.06 -28.83 7.84
N THR A 432 3.46 -29.90 8.37
CA THR A 432 2.55 -30.77 7.61
C THR A 432 1.08 -30.39 7.82
N GLY A 433 0.81 -29.51 8.78
CA GLY A 433 -0.52 -29.02 9.11
C GLY A 433 -0.51 -27.80 10.02
N CYS A 434 -1.65 -27.11 10.09
CA CYS A 434 -1.83 -25.99 11.00
C CYS A 434 -1.60 -26.42 12.43
N GLY A 435 -0.60 -25.81 13.06
CA GLY A 435 -0.29 -26.07 14.45
C GLY A 435 0.13 -27.51 14.71
N LYS A 436 0.66 -28.26 13.75
CA LYS A 436 0.93 -29.69 13.97
C LYS A 436 2.11 -29.98 14.87
N GLY A 437 3.18 -29.19 14.84
CA GLY A 437 4.38 -29.54 15.62
C GLY A 437 5.35 -30.45 14.88
N GLU A 438 5.16 -30.69 13.58
CA GLU A 438 5.94 -31.68 12.83
C GLU A 438 7.00 -31.03 11.91
N GLY A 439 7.02 -29.69 11.83
CA GLY A 439 7.94 -28.94 11.00
C GLY A 439 9.37 -28.87 11.55
N ASN A 440 10.31 -28.37 10.74
CA ASN A 440 11.73 -28.35 11.08
C ASN A 440 12.09 -27.16 11.98
N LEU A 441 12.13 -27.40 13.29
CA LEU A 441 12.51 -26.39 14.30
C LEU A 441 13.91 -25.79 14.07
N ASN A 442 14.86 -26.53 13.50
CA ASN A 442 16.22 -26.02 13.21
C ASN A 442 16.23 -24.89 12.17
N GLN A 443 15.15 -24.76 11.39
CA GLN A 443 15.01 -23.74 10.34
C GLN A 443 13.98 -22.66 10.69
N ALA A 444 13.55 -22.57 11.95
CA ALA A 444 12.61 -21.54 12.39
C ALA A 444 13.22 -20.13 12.42
N VAL A 445 14.53 -20.03 12.64
CA VAL A 445 15.24 -18.76 12.75
C VAL A 445 15.30 -18.04 11.40
N LEU A 446 14.91 -16.76 11.41
CA LEU A 446 15.03 -15.84 10.30
C LEU A 446 16.37 -15.12 10.32
N SER A 447 17.04 -15.03 9.18
CA SER A 447 18.29 -14.28 9.03
C SER A 447 18.42 -13.69 7.62
N LYS A 448 19.28 -12.67 7.46
CA LYS A 448 19.49 -12.01 6.16
C LYS A 448 20.07 -12.94 5.09
N ASN A 449 20.86 -13.93 5.52
CA ASN A 449 21.53 -14.90 4.63
C ASN A 449 20.79 -16.25 4.54
N GLY A 450 19.57 -16.33 5.09
CA GLY A 450 18.74 -17.53 5.11
C GLY A 450 17.26 -17.18 4.85
N ARG A 451 16.36 -17.68 5.69
CA ARG A 451 14.94 -17.30 5.66
C ARG A 451 14.80 -15.85 6.12
N SER A 452 14.66 -14.90 5.20
CA SER A 452 14.67 -13.47 5.55
C SER A 452 13.29 -12.88 5.86
N SER A 453 12.22 -13.65 5.68
CA SER A 453 10.84 -13.19 5.88
C SER A 453 9.89 -14.30 6.33
N ILE A 454 8.78 -13.90 6.94
CA ILE A 454 7.64 -14.77 7.28
C ILE A 454 6.34 -13.97 7.27
N GLY A 455 5.22 -14.66 7.08
CA GLY A 455 3.89 -14.08 7.04
C GLY A 455 3.37 -13.90 5.62
N LYS A 456 2.06 -13.70 5.51
CA LYS A 456 1.37 -13.39 4.26
C LYS A 456 0.37 -12.27 4.52
N PRO A 457 0.14 -11.36 3.55
CA PRO A 457 -0.95 -10.39 3.64
C PRO A 457 -2.30 -11.07 3.87
N LEU A 458 -3.25 -10.33 4.44
CA LEU A 458 -4.63 -10.80 4.60
C LEU A 458 -5.21 -11.03 3.19
N ASN A 459 -5.56 -12.27 2.83
CA ASN A 459 -6.22 -12.60 1.56
C ASN A 459 -6.96 -13.94 1.70
N THR A 460 -8.19 -13.98 1.20
CA THR A 460 -9.15 -15.11 1.25
C THR A 460 -8.68 -16.41 0.60
N THR A 461 -7.61 -16.43 -0.20
CA THR A 461 -7.07 -17.67 -0.80
C THR A 461 -6.04 -18.41 0.06
N TYR A 462 -5.57 -17.83 1.16
CA TYR A 462 -4.59 -18.49 2.03
C TYR A 462 -5.28 -19.36 3.08
N SER A 463 -5.43 -20.65 2.78
CA SER A 463 -5.41 -21.68 3.83
C SER A 463 -4.01 -21.72 4.45
N TRP A 464 -3.90 -22.19 5.70
CA TRP A 464 -2.61 -22.45 6.35
C TRP A 464 -1.57 -23.01 5.36
N ASN A 465 -0.35 -22.45 5.41
CA ASN A 465 0.85 -22.96 4.73
C ASN A 465 2.09 -22.63 5.58
N ASN A 466 3.25 -23.15 5.16
CA ASN A 466 4.52 -23.06 5.90
C ASN A 466 5.04 -21.64 6.18
N ASP A 467 4.55 -20.64 5.44
CA ASP A 467 5.01 -19.25 5.57
C ASP A 467 3.95 -18.32 6.15
N THR A 468 2.76 -18.82 6.47
CA THR A 468 1.68 -17.99 7.01
C THR A 468 1.82 -17.85 8.53
N LEU A 469 1.72 -16.63 9.05
CA LEU A 469 1.49 -16.41 10.48
C LEU A 469 0.00 -16.62 10.76
N PHE A 470 -0.37 -17.73 11.39
CA PHE A 470 -1.75 -18.14 11.62
C PHE A 470 -2.12 -18.16 13.10
N TYR A 471 -3.40 -18.00 13.42
CA TYR A 471 -3.97 -18.19 14.75
C TYR A 471 -4.29 -19.67 15.04
N SER A 472 -4.58 -20.01 16.30
CA SER A 472 -4.95 -21.36 16.77
C SER A 472 -6.03 -22.05 15.92
N ASN A 473 -6.92 -21.26 15.32
CA ASN A 473 -8.03 -21.72 14.49
C ASN A 473 -7.66 -21.88 13.00
N GLY A 474 -6.39 -21.69 12.63
CA GLY A 474 -5.87 -21.78 11.26
C GLY A 474 -6.10 -20.55 10.40
N THR A 475 -6.65 -19.46 10.94
CA THR A 475 -6.87 -18.22 10.20
C THR A 475 -5.56 -17.45 10.04
N ASN A 476 -5.27 -16.98 8.83
CA ASN A 476 -4.15 -16.08 8.53
C ASN A 476 -4.29 -14.75 9.29
N SER A 477 -3.22 -14.30 9.94
CA SER A 477 -3.15 -13.03 10.67
C SER A 477 -3.04 -11.79 9.78
N GLY A 478 -2.58 -11.95 8.54
CA GLY A 478 -2.28 -10.83 7.64
C GLY A 478 -0.98 -10.08 7.99
N ILE A 479 -0.29 -10.46 9.06
CA ILE A 479 0.97 -9.85 9.50
C ILE A 479 2.11 -10.40 8.64
N THR A 480 3.04 -9.52 8.23
CA THR A 480 4.29 -9.91 7.56
C THR A 480 5.49 -9.29 8.25
N ILE A 481 6.60 -10.03 8.26
CA ILE A 481 7.88 -9.64 8.87
C ILE A 481 8.98 -9.85 7.82
N ASN A 482 9.79 -8.82 7.58
CA ASN A 482 10.86 -8.86 6.58
C ASN A 482 12.15 -8.25 7.13
N ILE A 483 13.23 -9.02 7.16
CA ILE A 483 14.56 -8.54 7.60
C ILE A 483 15.14 -7.59 6.55
N THR A 484 15.45 -6.36 6.96
CA THR A 484 16.04 -5.32 6.08
C THR A 484 17.56 -5.24 6.24
N SER A 485 18.06 -5.39 7.47
CA SER A 485 19.49 -5.40 7.74
C SER A 485 19.86 -6.28 8.94
N SER A 486 21.09 -6.77 8.95
CA SER A 486 21.64 -7.57 10.05
C SER A 486 23.13 -7.23 10.22
N SER A 487 23.57 -7.12 11.47
CA SER A 487 24.97 -7.04 11.89
C SER A 487 25.28 -8.20 12.83
N SER A 488 26.52 -8.29 13.35
CA SER A 488 26.86 -9.30 14.36
C SER A 488 26.12 -9.11 15.70
N ASN A 489 25.55 -7.93 15.96
CA ASN A 489 24.97 -7.56 17.25
C ASN A 489 23.50 -7.09 17.17
N SER A 490 22.92 -6.93 15.97
CA SER A 490 21.57 -6.39 15.81
C SER A 490 20.92 -6.82 14.51
N ILE A 491 19.58 -6.94 14.49
CA ILE A 491 18.78 -7.21 13.29
C ILE A 491 17.67 -6.17 13.20
N THR A 492 17.52 -5.56 12.03
CA THR A 492 16.42 -4.65 11.70
C THR A 492 15.47 -5.30 10.71
N PHE A 493 14.18 -5.15 10.94
CA PHE A 493 13.12 -5.73 10.13
C PHE A 493 11.88 -4.84 10.10
N ASP A 494 11.15 -4.94 9.00
CA ASP A 494 9.86 -4.28 8.83
C ASP A 494 8.74 -5.22 9.24
N ILE A 495 7.76 -4.66 9.97
CA ILE A 495 6.53 -5.31 10.38
C ILE A 495 5.38 -4.62 9.65
N ASN A 496 4.54 -5.40 8.97
CA ASN A 496 3.28 -4.92 8.42
C ASN A 496 2.11 -5.47 9.25
N VAL A 497 1.23 -4.58 9.73
CA VAL A 497 0.03 -4.91 10.51
C VAL A 497 -1.23 -4.41 9.76
N PRO A 498 -2.24 -5.27 9.50
CA PRO A 498 -3.45 -4.85 8.78
C PRO A 498 -4.36 -3.92 9.61
N ILE A 499 -5.17 -3.08 8.97
CA ILE A 499 -6.01 -2.08 9.62
C ILE A 499 -7.46 -2.60 9.73
N VAL A 500 -7.94 -3.01 10.93
CA VAL A 500 -9.34 -3.41 11.20
C VAL A 500 -9.76 -2.95 12.62
N GLN A 501 -10.96 -2.37 12.81
CA GLN A 501 -11.50 -1.95 14.12
C GLN A 501 -12.96 -2.45 14.33
N GLY A 502 -13.33 -2.90 15.55
CA GLY A 502 -14.70 -3.30 15.96
C GLY A 502 -14.84 -4.72 16.52
N ASP A 503 -15.86 -5.00 17.36
CA ASP A 503 -16.16 -6.33 17.95
C ASP A 503 -17.43 -7.00 17.36
N GLY A 504 -18.05 -6.34 16.38
CA GLY A 504 -19.26 -6.81 15.70
C GLY A 504 -20.55 -6.61 16.50
N SER A 505 -20.51 -5.90 17.63
CA SER A 505 -21.70 -5.42 18.34
C SER A 505 -22.31 -4.19 17.67
N THR A 506 -23.53 -3.83 18.03
CA THR A 506 -24.17 -2.59 17.56
C THR A 506 -23.39 -1.33 17.97
N ALA A 507 -22.70 -1.36 19.13
CA ALA A 507 -21.90 -0.24 19.62
C ALA A 507 -20.54 -0.14 18.90
N LYS A 508 -19.96 -1.26 18.48
CA LYS A 508 -18.65 -1.35 17.83
C LYS A 508 -18.72 -2.31 16.62
N PRO A 509 -19.37 -1.89 15.52
CA PRO A 509 -19.50 -2.75 14.34
C PRO A 509 -18.12 -3.08 13.75
N TYR A 510 -17.99 -4.23 13.10
CA TYR A 510 -16.81 -4.51 12.29
C TYR A 510 -16.74 -3.51 11.13
N LEU A 511 -15.63 -2.78 11.04
CA LEU A 511 -15.43 -1.80 9.99
C LEU A 511 -14.78 -2.47 8.76
N ILE A 512 -15.44 -2.34 7.60
CA ILE A 512 -15.06 -2.94 6.32
C ILE A 512 -14.45 -1.84 5.46
N SER A 513 -13.17 -1.98 5.10
CA SER A 513 -12.41 -0.96 4.35
C SER A 513 -11.68 -1.51 3.11
N SER A 514 -11.67 -2.82 2.95
CA SER A 514 -10.98 -3.51 1.86
C SER A 514 -11.78 -4.70 1.35
N VAL A 515 -11.36 -5.21 0.20
CA VAL A 515 -11.89 -6.45 -0.40
C VAL A 515 -11.75 -7.64 0.54
N ASP A 516 -10.62 -7.73 1.25
CA ASP A 516 -10.34 -8.86 2.14
C ASP A 516 -11.22 -8.84 3.39
N ASP A 517 -11.61 -7.65 3.86
CA ASP A 517 -12.52 -7.48 5.00
C ASP A 517 -13.92 -8.06 4.74
N LEU A 518 -14.37 -8.13 3.47
CA LEU A 518 -15.70 -8.66 3.12
C LEU A 518 -15.90 -10.12 3.55
N ASP A 519 -14.84 -10.91 3.71
CA ASP A 519 -14.91 -12.29 4.19
C ASP A 519 -15.36 -12.38 5.66
N LEU A 520 -15.17 -11.31 6.44
CA LEU A 520 -15.66 -11.22 7.82
C LEU A 520 -17.18 -11.35 7.88
N ILE A 521 -17.90 -10.84 6.88
CA ILE A 521 -19.36 -10.94 6.78
C ILE A 521 -19.80 -12.41 6.71
N ARG A 522 -19.03 -13.22 5.96
CA ARG A 522 -19.27 -14.65 5.82
C ARG A 522 -19.00 -15.41 7.12
N LYS A 523 -17.85 -15.11 7.76
CA LYS A 523 -17.39 -15.79 8.98
C LYS A 523 -18.22 -15.44 10.21
N ASN A 524 -18.79 -14.24 10.25
CA ASN A 524 -19.49 -13.69 11.41
C ASN A 524 -20.92 -13.26 11.06
N SER A 525 -21.67 -14.10 10.35
CA SER A 525 -22.93 -13.72 9.68
C SER A 525 -24.11 -13.30 10.58
N THR A 526 -23.91 -13.29 11.90
CA THR A 526 -24.87 -12.83 12.92
C THR A 526 -24.52 -11.44 13.49
N LYS A 527 -23.36 -10.86 13.11
CA LYS A 527 -22.79 -9.63 13.69
C LYS A 527 -23.14 -8.37 12.90
N VAL A 528 -22.71 -7.21 13.41
CA VAL A 528 -22.91 -5.88 12.79
C VAL A 528 -21.64 -5.45 12.04
N PHE A 529 -21.81 -5.00 10.80
CA PHE A 529 -20.76 -4.57 9.89
C PHE A 529 -21.06 -3.18 9.34
N LYS A 530 -20.03 -2.38 9.11
CA LYS A 530 -20.15 -1.04 8.53
C LYS A 530 -19.05 -0.76 7.51
N LEU A 531 -19.40 -0.35 6.29
CA LEU A 531 -18.41 0.06 5.29
C LEU A 531 -17.84 1.45 5.60
N LEU A 532 -16.54 1.63 5.34
CA LEU A 532 -15.82 2.90 5.50
C LEU A 532 -15.47 3.58 4.18
N ASN A 533 -15.52 2.86 3.08
CA ASN A 533 -15.21 3.32 1.73
C ASN A 533 -15.86 2.41 0.69
N ASP A 534 -15.75 2.79 -0.58
CA ASP A 534 -16.12 1.93 -1.70
C ASP A 534 -15.17 0.71 -1.76
N ILE A 535 -15.74 -0.47 -2.01
CA ILE A 535 -14.99 -1.73 -2.16
C ILE A 535 -15.03 -2.19 -3.61
N ASP A 536 -13.87 -2.21 -4.28
CA ASP A 536 -13.74 -2.61 -5.68
C ASP A 536 -13.28 -4.07 -5.83
N LEU A 537 -14.10 -4.93 -6.43
CA LEU A 537 -13.85 -6.37 -6.59
C LEU A 537 -13.27 -6.77 -7.96
N SER A 538 -12.79 -5.82 -8.76
CA SER A 538 -12.26 -6.08 -10.12
C SER A 538 -11.10 -7.10 -10.19
N GLY A 539 -10.36 -7.31 -9.09
CA GLY A 539 -9.30 -8.32 -8.98
C GLY A 539 -9.70 -9.66 -8.36
N VAL A 540 -10.97 -9.85 -7.98
CA VAL A 540 -11.42 -11.04 -7.24
C VAL A 540 -11.99 -12.10 -8.19
N SER A 541 -11.24 -13.19 -8.39
CA SER A 541 -11.61 -14.25 -9.34
C SER A 541 -12.61 -15.28 -8.78
N ASN A 542 -12.70 -15.43 -7.45
CA ASN A 542 -13.51 -16.46 -6.79
C ASN A 542 -14.23 -15.92 -5.54
N PHE A 543 -15.02 -14.84 -5.68
CA PHE A 543 -15.86 -14.41 -4.57
C PHE A 543 -16.79 -15.55 -4.16
N GLN A 544 -16.75 -15.95 -2.89
CA GLN A 544 -17.63 -16.97 -2.34
C GLN A 544 -18.94 -16.30 -1.92
N THR A 545 -20.09 -16.91 -2.19
CA THR A 545 -21.37 -16.42 -1.69
C THR A 545 -21.42 -16.46 -0.15
N ILE A 546 -22.09 -15.50 0.47
CA ILE A 546 -22.44 -15.55 1.90
C ILE A 546 -23.71 -16.37 2.04
N SER A 547 -23.63 -17.58 2.62
CA SER A 547 -24.74 -18.55 2.60
C SER A 547 -25.97 -18.08 3.37
N ASN A 548 -25.85 -17.83 4.68
CA ASN A 548 -26.95 -17.39 5.54
C ASN A 548 -26.51 -16.18 6.37
N PHE A 549 -27.23 -15.06 6.25
CA PHE A 549 -26.97 -13.84 6.99
C PHE A 549 -28.14 -13.47 7.91
N SER A 550 -27.83 -13.15 9.16
CA SER A 550 -28.79 -12.80 10.22
C SER A 550 -28.36 -11.61 11.08
N GLY A 551 -27.24 -10.97 10.73
CA GLY A 551 -26.72 -9.77 11.36
C GLY A 551 -27.16 -8.49 10.65
N THR A 552 -26.37 -7.43 10.77
CA THR A 552 -26.61 -6.13 10.12
C THR A 552 -25.42 -5.73 9.26
N LEU A 553 -25.65 -5.39 8.00
CA LEU A 553 -24.65 -4.81 7.11
C LEU A 553 -25.08 -3.39 6.72
N ASP A 554 -24.36 -2.39 7.22
CA ASP A 554 -24.56 -0.98 6.88
C ASP A 554 -23.50 -0.53 5.87
N GLY A 555 -23.91 -0.27 4.63
CA GLY A 555 -23.03 0.23 3.59
C GLY A 555 -22.58 1.67 3.82
N ASN A 556 -23.19 2.40 4.75
CA ASN A 556 -22.83 3.79 5.10
C ASN A 556 -22.79 4.75 3.89
N GLY A 557 -23.54 4.44 2.82
CA GLY A 557 -23.59 5.18 1.57
C GLY A 557 -22.53 4.76 0.53
N PHE A 558 -21.61 3.86 0.87
CA PHE A 558 -20.55 3.40 -0.04
C PHE A 558 -21.02 2.28 -0.97
N ALA A 559 -20.20 2.02 -1.99
CA ALA A 559 -20.48 1.07 -3.06
C ALA A 559 -19.61 -0.18 -3.01
N ILE A 560 -20.19 -1.34 -3.30
CA ILE A 560 -19.47 -2.53 -3.75
C ILE A 560 -19.46 -2.52 -5.28
N LYS A 561 -18.27 -2.44 -5.88
CA LYS A 561 -18.08 -2.29 -7.32
C LYS A 561 -17.52 -3.56 -7.95
N ASN A 562 -17.84 -3.80 -9.22
CA ASN A 562 -17.23 -4.83 -10.06
C ASN A 562 -17.39 -6.28 -9.55
N LEU A 563 -18.41 -6.55 -8.73
CA LEU A 563 -18.71 -7.89 -8.25
C LEU A 563 -19.08 -8.82 -9.42
N THR A 564 -18.27 -9.87 -9.64
CA THR A 564 -18.53 -10.89 -10.66
C THR A 564 -18.79 -12.25 -10.02
N LEU A 565 -19.95 -12.83 -10.28
CA LEU A 565 -20.38 -14.14 -9.77
C LEU A 565 -20.71 -15.07 -10.95
N ASN A 566 -19.83 -16.05 -11.19
CA ASN A 566 -19.98 -17.05 -12.24
C ASN A 566 -20.36 -18.40 -11.63
N ASN A 567 -21.45 -18.99 -12.12
CA ASN A 567 -22.06 -20.22 -11.58
C ASN A 567 -22.49 -20.13 -10.10
N GLN A 568 -22.65 -18.92 -9.57
CA GLN A 568 -23.20 -18.65 -8.24
C GLN A 568 -24.49 -17.83 -8.38
N SER A 569 -25.37 -17.93 -7.38
CA SER A 569 -26.69 -17.30 -7.38
C SER A 569 -26.68 -15.83 -6.95
N SER A 570 -25.82 -15.45 -6.00
CA SER A 570 -26.00 -14.22 -5.22
C SER A 570 -24.78 -13.83 -4.39
N PHE A 571 -24.74 -12.58 -3.93
CA PHE A 571 -23.77 -12.08 -2.95
C PHE A 571 -24.07 -12.61 -1.56
N ILE A 572 -25.34 -12.51 -1.13
CA ILE A 572 -25.90 -13.17 0.06
C ILE A 572 -27.01 -14.11 -0.40
N ASN A 573 -26.85 -15.42 -0.19
CA ASN A 573 -27.82 -16.41 -0.64
C ASN A 573 -29.11 -16.38 0.16
N THR A 574 -29.03 -16.27 1.48
CA THR A 574 -30.22 -16.17 2.33
C THR A 574 -30.06 -15.03 3.32
N LEU A 575 -30.92 -14.03 3.24
CA LEU A 575 -31.12 -13.05 4.31
C LEU A 575 -32.26 -13.54 5.20
N SER A 576 -31.92 -13.99 6.41
CA SER A 576 -32.92 -14.48 7.39
C SER A 576 -33.81 -13.36 7.90
N SER A 577 -34.88 -13.70 8.64
CA SER A 577 -35.81 -12.73 9.24
C SER A 577 -35.20 -11.74 10.23
N ARG A 578 -34.01 -12.02 10.77
CA ARG A 578 -33.24 -11.10 11.63
C ARG A 578 -32.22 -10.26 10.85
N GLY A 579 -31.97 -10.62 9.60
CA GLY A 579 -30.96 -9.96 8.78
C GLY A 579 -31.42 -8.59 8.30
N VAL A 580 -30.52 -7.61 8.39
CA VAL A 580 -30.72 -6.25 7.90
C VAL A 580 -29.56 -5.86 7.00
N VAL A 581 -29.83 -5.36 5.80
CA VAL A 581 -28.82 -4.72 4.95
C VAL A 581 -29.31 -3.35 4.56
N LYS A 582 -28.50 -2.32 4.79
CA LYS A 582 -28.91 -0.94 4.53
C LYS A 582 -27.82 -0.04 3.98
N ASN A 583 -28.23 1.07 3.34
CA ASN A 583 -27.34 2.15 2.87
C ASN A 583 -26.18 1.69 1.98
N LEU A 584 -26.42 0.73 1.09
CA LEU A 584 -25.37 0.07 0.32
C LEU A 584 -25.62 0.20 -1.18
N ASN A 585 -24.62 0.67 -1.90
CA ASN A 585 -24.66 0.79 -3.35
C ASN A 585 -23.95 -0.40 -4.00
N PHE A 586 -24.38 -0.77 -5.20
CA PHE A 586 -23.68 -1.71 -6.06
C PHE A 586 -23.51 -1.13 -7.45
N GLU A 587 -22.31 -1.26 -8.02
CA GLU A 587 -21.96 -0.72 -9.34
C GLU A 587 -21.23 -1.76 -10.17
N ASN A 588 -21.57 -1.85 -11.45
CA ASN A 588 -20.98 -2.81 -12.39
C ASN A 588 -21.00 -4.27 -11.91
N ILE A 589 -22.15 -4.73 -11.40
CA ILE A 589 -22.34 -6.14 -10.98
C ILE A 589 -22.52 -7.05 -12.20
N SER A 590 -21.94 -8.24 -12.17
CA SER A 590 -22.13 -9.29 -13.18
C SER A 590 -22.45 -10.62 -12.51
N ILE A 591 -23.70 -11.10 -12.62
CA ILE A 591 -24.11 -12.39 -12.04
C ILE A 591 -24.60 -13.31 -13.17
N THR A 592 -23.95 -14.46 -13.31
CA THR A 592 -24.34 -15.52 -14.24
C THR A 592 -24.49 -16.82 -13.48
N ASN A 593 -25.74 -17.19 -13.14
CA ASN A 593 -26.05 -18.45 -12.50
C ASN A 593 -26.40 -19.52 -13.55
N ARG A 594 -25.83 -20.72 -13.46
CA ARG A 594 -26.19 -21.87 -14.32
C ARG A 594 -26.88 -23.00 -13.56
N ASN A 595 -27.00 -22.86 -12.24
CA ASN A 595 -27.57 -23.86 -11.35
C ASN A 595 -29.08 -23.62 -11.16
N SER A 596 -29.80 -24.63 -10.68
CA SER A 596 -31.23 -24.57 -10.37
C SER A 596 -31.52 -23.82 -9.05
N SER A 597 -31.08 -22.58 -8.92
CA SER A 597 -31.28 -21.74 -7.73
C SER A 597 -31.81 -20.35 -8.07
N HIS A 598 -32.37 -19.65 -7.08
CA HIS A 598 -32.83 -18.26 -7.21
C HIS A 598 -31.64 -17.33 -7.45
N THR A 599 -31.82 -16.28 -8.25
CA THR A 599 -30.73 -15.38 -8.64
C THR A 599 -31.07 -13.93 -8.37
N GLY A 600 -30.12 -13.20 -7.80
CA GLY A 600 -30.13 -11.76 -7.54
C GLY A 600 -28.91 -11.38 -6.70
N ILE A 601 -28.71 -10.11 -6.37
CA ILE A 601 -27.68 -9.76 -5.36
C ILE A 601 -27.96 -10.50 -4.05
N PHE A 602 -29.24 -10.62 -3.70
CA PHE A 602 -29.75 -11.45 -2.62
C PHE A 602 -30.54 -12.62 -3.21
N GLY A 603 -30.23 -13.86 -2.79
CA GLY A 603 -30.93 -15.05 -3.25
C GLY A 603 -32.38 -15.08 -2.74
N THR A 604 -32.54 -15.35 -1.45
CA THR A 604 -33.82 -15.36 -0.73
C THR A 604 -33.80 -14.31 0.38
N VAL A 605 -34.82 -13.45 0.43
CA VAL A 605 -34.92 -12.35 1.38
C VAL A 605 -36.11 -12.57 2.31
N SER A 606 -35.84 -12.89 3.57
CA SER A 606 -36.83 -12.94 4.66
C SER A 606 -36.67 -11.79 5.67
N GLY A 607 -35.54 -11.06 5.61
CA GLY A 607 -35.23 -9.91 6.45
C GLY A 607 -35.49 -8.56 5.77
N GLN A 608 -34.73 -7.53 6.15
CA GLN A 608 -34.92 -6.16 5.67
C GLN A 608 -33.79 -5.70 4.75
N LEU A 609 -34.16 -5.14 3.59
CA LEU A 609 -33.28 -4.41 2.68
C LEU A 609 -33.77 -2.95 2.63
N GLU A 610 -32.92 -1.99 3.01
CA GLU A 610 -33.28 -0.58 3.09
C GLU A 610 -32.25 0.32 2.40
N ASN A 611 -32.65 1.24 1.54
CA ASN A 611 -31.71 2.19 0.92
C ASN A 611 -30.57 1.48 0.15
N ILE A 612 -30.93 0.53 -0.73
CA ILE A 612 -29.99 -0.23 -1.57
C ILE A 612 -30.14 0.19 -3.03
N ALA A 613 -29.02 0.59 -3.65
CA ALA A 613 -29.01 1.02 -5.04
C ALA A 613 -28.16 0.10 -5.92
N ILE A 614 -28.74 -0.44 -6.99
CA ILE A 614 -28.00 -1.17 -8.02
C ILE A 614 -27.84 -0.24 -9.23
N LYS A 615 -26.73 0.49 -9.31
CA LYS A 615 -26.55 1.57 -10.30
C LYS A 615 -26.26 1.07 -11.72
N SER A 616 -25.64 -0.09 -11.87
CA SER A 616 -25.32 -0.68 -13.17
C SER A 616 -24.93 -2.14 -13.06
N GLY A 617 -25.20 -2.94 -14.10
CA GLY A 617 -24.71 -4.31 -14.19
C GLY A 617 -25.62 -5.24 -14.99
N LYS A 618 -25.30 -6.53 -14.99
CA LYS A 618 -26.02 -7.58 -15.71
C LYS A 618 -26.25 -8.80 -14.82
N ILE A 619 -27.47 -9.27 -14.77
CA ILE A 619 -27.88 -10.44 -14.00
C ILE A 619 -28.56 -11.43 -14.95
N SER A 620 -28.15 -12.69 -14.89
CA SER A 620 -28.69 -13.76 -15.73
C SER A 620 -28.70 -15.10 -15.01
N ASN A 621 -29.81 -15.82 -15.15
CA ASN A 621 -29.94 -17.21 -14.77
C ASN A 621 -30.14 -18.06 -16.04
N GLN A 622 -29.13 -18.86 -16.35
CA GLN A 622 -29.04 -19.71 -17.53
C GLN A 622 -29.33 -21.18 -17.21
N SER A 623 -29.97 -21.47 -16.06
CA SER A 623 -30.34 -22.83 -15.68
C SER A 623 -31.13 -23.52 -16.81
N SER A 624 -30.80 -24.78 -17.08
CA SER A 624 -31.58 -25.64 -18.00
C SER A 624 -32.95 -26.02 -17.42
N ASN A 625 -33.16 -25.80 -16.12
CA ASN A 625 -34.42 -26.09 -15.44
C ASN A 625 -35.55 -25.20 -15.99
N ASN A 626 -36.76 -25.78 -16.02
CA ASN A 626 -38.00 -25.14 -16.46
C ASN A 626 -39.08 -25.14 -15.35
N GLY A 627 -38.70 -25.45 -14.10
CA GLY A 627 -39.57 -25.49 -12.94
C GLY A 627 -40.16 -24.12 -12.58
N GLN A 628 -41.40 -24.10 -12.08
CA GLN A 628 -42.22 -22.88 -11.96
C GLN A 628 -41.73 -21.85 -10.91
N TYR A 629 -40.87 -22.24 -9.98
CA TYR A 629 -40.59 -21.45 -8.76
C TYR A 629 -39.23 -20.72 -8.75
N LEU A 630 -38.42 -20.78 -9.82
CA LEU A 630 -37.13 -20.08 -9.82
C LEU A 630 -37.29 -18.60 -10.19
N GLY A 631 -37.11 -17.72 -9.21
CA GLY A 631 -37.04 -16.27 -9.40
C GLY A 631 -35.66 -15.78 -9.84
N THR A 632 -35.63 -14.83 -10.76
CA THR A 632 -34.45 -14.04 -11.13
C THR A 632 -34.79 -12.57 -11.06
N GLY A 633 -34.27 -11.89 -10.04
CA GLY A 633 -34.43 -10.45 -9.83
C GLY A 633 -33.08 -9.76 -9.79
N ALA A 634 -33.05 -8.43 -9.96
CA ALA A 634 -31.79 -7.72 -9.78
C ALA A 634 -31.36 -7.70 -8.31
N LEU A 635 -32.29 -7.33 -7.42
CA LEU A 635 -32.05 -7.24 -6.00
C LEU A 635 -32.30 -8.57 -5.31
N ALA A 636 -33.51 -9.13 -5.47
CA ALA A 636 -33.90 -10.38 -4.81
C ALA A 636 -34.32 -11.46 -5.82
N GLY A 637 -33.78 -12.67 -5.70
CA GLY A 637 -34.30 -13.83 -6.41
C GLY A 637 -35.71 -14.17 -5.91
N VAL A 638 -35.86 -14.29 -4.59
CA VAL A 638 -37.13 -14.49 -3.89
C VAL A 638 -37.26 -13.48 -2.75
N LEU A 639 -38.43 -12.86 -2.65
CA LEU A 639 -38.83 -12.09 -1.47
C LEU A 639 -39.88 -12.90 -0.70
N SER A 640 -39.54 -13.41 0.49
CA SER A 640 -40.38 -14.30 1.28
C SER A 640 -41.34 -13.53 2.21
N SER A 641 -42.34 -14.25 2.74
CA SER A 641 -43.26 -13.71 3.76
C SER A 641 -42.47 -13.19 4.97
N GLY A 642 -42.62 -11.90 5.29
CA GLY A 642 -41.89 -11.22 6.37
C GLY A 642 -40.67 -10.42 5.88
N GLY A 643 -40.22 -10.64 4.64
CA GLY A 643 -39.18 -9.82 4.02
C GLY A 643 -39.69 -8.44 3.61
N ALA A 644 -38.80 -7.45 3.66
CA ALA A 644 -39.09 -6.07 3.29
C ALA A 644 -37.99 -5.50 2.39
N ILE A 645 -38.40 -4.82 1.32
CA ILE A 645 -37.53 -4.02 0.45
C ILE A 645 -38.07 -2.60 0.47
N LYS A 646 -37.28 -1.66 0.99
CA LYS A 646 -37.67 -0.27 1.17
C LYS A 646 -36.59 0.67 0.62
N ASP A 647 -36.97 1.77 -0.02
CA ASP A 647 -36.03 2.79 -0.49
C ASP A 647 -34.95 2.23 -1.45
N CYS A 648 -35.29 1.22 -2.26
CA CYS A 648 -34.31 0.51 -3.10
C CYS A 648 -34.54 0.74 -4.59
N TYR A 649 -33.48 0.73 -5.41
CA TYR A 649 -33.65 0.79 -6.86
C TYR A 649 -32.67 -0.07 -7.65
N SER A 650 -33.03 -0.36 -8.90
CA SER A 650 -32.17 -1.08 -9.83
C SER A 650 -32.19 -0.51 -11.25
N SER A 651 -30.99 -0.20 -11.73
CA SER A 651 -30.65 0.10 -13.14
C SER A 651 -29.99 -1.10 -13.84
N ALA A 652 -29.82 -2.24 -13.17
CA ALA A 652 -29.16 -3.41 -13.76
C ALA A 652 -30.05 -4.11 -14.79
N ASN A 653 -29.41 -4.68 -15.81
CA ASN A 653 -30.08 -5.46 -16.85
C ASN A 653 -30.30 -6.90 -16.38
N VAL A 654 -31.55 -7.32 -16.23
CA VAL A 654 -31.91 -8.71 -15.91
C VAL A 654 -32.30 -9.40 -17.21
N THR A 655 -31.43 -10.29 -17.70
CA THR A 655 -31.38 -10.66 -19.12
C THR A 655 -31.74 -12.11 -19.45
N GLN A 656 -31.78 -13.02 -18.46
CA GLN A 656 -32.20 -14.43 -18.64
C GLN A 656 -32.71 -14.98 -17.30
N GLY A 657 -33.72 -15.86 -17.32
CA GLY A 657 -34.24 -16.56 -16.14
C GLY A 657 -35.62 -17.20 -16.40
N ILE A 658 -36.24 -17.80 -15.37
CA ILE A 658 -37.58 -18.40 -15.49
C ILE A 658 -38.66 -17.35 -15.21
N ASN A 659 -38.71 -16.83 -13.98
CA ASN A 659 -39.54 -15.70 -13.56
C ASN A 659 -38.63 -14.48 -13.39
N VAL A 660 -38.66 -13.58 -14.36
CA VAL A 660 -37.71 -12.47 -14.46
C VAL A 660 -38.36 -11.17 -14.03
N GLY A 661 -37.84 -10.52 -12.99
CA GLY A 661 -38.26 -9.19 -12.57
C GLY A 661 -37.10 -8.22 -12.51
N GLY A 662 -37.33 -6.94 -12.79
CA GLY A 662 -36.28 -5.93 -12.73
C GLY A 662 -35.76 -5.64 -11.31
N LEU A 663 -36.54 -5.97 -10.28
CA LEU A 663 -36.13 -5.88 -8.87
C LEU A 663 -36.20 -7.26 -8.19
N ILE A 664 -37.32 -7.97 -8.35
CA ILE A 664 -37.63 -9.22 -7.64
C ILE A 664 -38.04 -10.30 -8.63
N GLY A 665 -37.44 -11.48 -8.54
CA GLY A 665 -37.84 -12.62 -9.38
C GLY A 665 -39.20 -13.19 -9.00
N LEU A 666 -39.33 -13.61 -7.73
CA LEU A 666 -40.55 -14.18 -7.17
C LEU A 666 -40.89 -13.51 -5.84
N ASN A 667 -42.08 -12.92 -5.72
CA ASN A 667 -42.57 -12.36 -4.45
C ASN A 667 -43.57 -13.31 -3.79
N GLN A 668 -43.31 -13.73 -2.55
CA GLN A 668 -44.14 -14.62 -1.73
C GLN A 668 -44.74 -13.88 -0.54
N ASN A 669 -45.48 -12.80 -0.80
CA ASN A 669 -46.07 -11.89 0.20
C ASN A 669 -45.06 -11.05 1.01
N GLY A 670 -43.89 -10.76 0.45
CA GLY A 670 -43.04 -9.71 1.05
C GLY A 670 -43.50 -8.31 0.68
N THR A 671 -42.94 -7.35 1.39
CA THR A 671 -43.33 -5.93 1.33
C THR A 671 -42.36 -5.13 0.47
N ILE A 672 -42.89 -4.21 -0.33
CA ILE A 672 -42.11 -3.38 -1.26
C ILE A 672 -42.59 -1.94 -1.09
N GLN A 673 -41.69 -1.03 -0.77
CA GLN A 673 -42.02 0.37 -0.51
C GLN A 673 -40.93 1.30 -1.08
N ASP A 674 -41.32 2.41 -1.69
CA ASP A 674 -40.39 3.46 -2.13
C ASP A 674 -39.27 2.93 -3.04
N CYS A 675 -39.62 2.16 -4.05
CA CYS A 675 -38.64 1.50 -4.93
C CYS A 675 -38.80 1.90 -6.40
N TYR A 676 -37.72 1.83 -7.19
CA TYR A 676 -37.88 1.96 -8.65
C TYR A 676 -36.98 1.07 -9.50
N VAL A 677 -37.38 0.86 -10.76
CA VAL A 677 -36.61 0.10 -11.75
C VAL A 677 -36.47 0.88 -13.05
N ASN A 678 -35.24 1.03 -13.54
CA ASN A 678 -34.92 1.65 -14.83
C ASN A 678 -33.82 0.89 -15.62
N GLY A 679 -33.61 -0.39 -15.28
CA GLY A 679 -32.79 -1.33 -16.05
C GLY A 679 -33.61 -2.16 -17.04
N VAL A 680 -32.95 -2.82 -18.00
CA VAL A 680 -33.63 -3.67 -19.01
C VAL A 680 -34.09 -4.98 -18.37
N VAL A 681 -35.32 -5.42 -18.70
CA VAL A 681 -35.86 -6.71 -18.27
C VAL A 681 -36.21 -7.54 -19.51
N SER A 682 -35.50 -8.64 -19.72
CA SER A 682 -35.76 -9.58 -20.83
C SER A 682 -36.97 -10.47 -20.58
N SER A 683 -37.48 -11.09 -21.64
CA SER A 683 -38.44 -12.20 -21.49
C SER A 683 -37.82 -13.39 -20.74
N GLY A 684 -38.39 -13.71 -19.58
CA GLY A 684 -38.17 -14.98 -18.88
C GLY A 684 -38.85 -16.16 -19.58
N LYS A 685 -38.40 -17.38 -19.27
CA LYS A 685 -38.98 -18.61 -19.85
C LYS A 685 -40.46 -18.84 -19.49
N LYS A 686 -40.92 -18.27 -18.37
CA LYS A 686 -42.30 -18.41 -17.88
C LYS A 686 -42.98 -17.06 -17.70
N SER A 687 -42.29 -16.12 -17.06
CA SER A 687 -42.89 -14.85 -16.70
C SER A 687 -41.87 -13.72 -16.67
N SER A 688 -42.32 -12.52 -17.02
CA SER A 688 -41.50 -11.30 -17.01
C SER A 688 -42.34 -10.12 -16.56
N GLY A 689 -41.89 -9.39 -15.55
CA GLY A 689 -42.52 -8.14 -15.12
C GLY A 689 -41.47 -7.06 -14.88
N ALA A 690 -41.85 -5.79 -15.04
CA ALA A 690 -40.92 -4.68 -14.92
C ALA A 690 -40.24 -4.64 -13.54
N VAL A 691 -41.00 -4.94 -12.48
CA VAL A 691 -40.51 -4.93 -11.09
C VAL A 691 -40.45 -6.35 -10.53
N VAL A 692 -41.55 -7.10 -10.63
CA VAL A 692 -41.70 -8.45 -10.10
C VAL A 692 -41.93 -9.42 -11.24
N GLY A 693 -41.15 -10.49 -11.34
CA GLY A 693 -41.41 -11.55 -12.33
C GLY A 693 -42.74 -12.23 -12.05
N THR A 694 -42.83 -12.87 -10.88
CA THR A 694 -44.02 -13.60 -10.45
C THR A 694 -44.44 -13.21 -9.03
N GLN A 695 -45.72 -12.92 -8.84
CA GLN A 695 -46.35 -12.76 -7.54
C GLN A 695 -47.00 -14.09 -7.13
N TYR A 696 -46.65 -14.62 -5.96
CA TYR A 696 -47.16 -15.88 -5.42
C TYR A 696 -47.81 -15.66 -4.06
N PHE A 697 -49.13 -15.80 -3.98
CA PHE A 697 -49.88 -15.61 -2.74
C PHE A 697 -49.86 -16.88 -1.89
N THR A 698 -49.06 -16.91 -0.82
CA THR A 698 -49.03 -18.02 0.15
C THR A 698 -50.16 -17.93 1.20
N SER A 699 -50.64 -16.72 1.47
CA SER A 699 -51.75 -16.38 2.38
C SER A 699 -52.12 -14.91 2.17
N TYR A 700 -53.40 -14.62 1.96
CA TYR A 700 -53.84 -13.27 1.60
C TYR A 700 -53.73 -12.25 2.75
N ASP A 701 -54.03 -12.67 3.98
CA ASP A 701 -53.96 -11.81 5.16
C ASP A 701 -52.54 -11.29 5.46
N ARG A 702 -51.52 -11.95 4.88
CA ARG A 702 -50.11 -11.56 5.02
C ARG A 702 -49.61 -10.66 3.90
N TYR A 703 -50.36 -10.49 2.82
CA TYR A 703 -49.97 -9.63 1.71
C TYR A 703 -50.19 -8.15 2.07
N LYS A 704 -49.13 -7.34 1.92
CA LYS A 704 -49.25 -5.87 1.95
C LYS A 704 -49.10 -5.33 0.54
N GLN A 705 -49.96 -4.38 0.18
CA GLN A 705 -49.84 -3.69 -1.09
C GLN A 705 -48.50 -2.94 -1.17
N PRO A 706 -47.83 -2.98 -2.34
CA PRO A 706 -46.69 -2.13 -2.63
C PRO A 706 -47.06 -0.65 -2.47
N GLU A 707 -46.10 0.16 -2.04
CA GLU A 707 -46.29 1.60 -1.87
C GLU A 707 -45.22 2.37 -2.63
N ASN A 708 -45.63 3.31 -3.48
CA ASN A 708 -44.72 4.19 -4.22
C ASN A 708 -43.62 3.43 -5.01
N VAL A 709 -44.02 2.44 -5.82
CA VAL A 709 -43.08 1.63 -6.59
C VAL A 709 -43.12 1.94 -8.09
N LEU A 710 -42.07 2.54 -8.62
CA LEU A 710 -42.03 3.05 -10.00
C LEU A 710 -41.24 2.14 -10.97
N TYR A 711 -41.58 2.16 -12.25
CA TYR A 711 -40.75 1.55 -13.29
C TYR A 711 -40.78 2.32 -14.61
N ASP A 712 -39.63 2.41 -15.27
CA ASP A 712 -39.52 2.99 -16.61
C ASP A 712 -39.92 1.96 -17.66
N ILE A 713 -41.08 2.16 -18.29
CA ILE A 713 -41.66 1.27 -19.30
C ILE A 713 -40.73 1.12 -20.52
N ASN A 714 -40.09 2.21 -20.95
CA ASN A 714 -39.23 2.22 -22.14
C ASN A 714 -37.89 1.50 -21.88
N LYS A 715 -37.29 1.73 -20.71
CA LYS A 715 -36.04 1.06 -20.31
C LYS A 715 -36.27 -0.42 -20.02
N THR A 716 -37.28 -0.74 -19.22
CA THR A 716 -37.57 -2.12 -18.82
C THR A 716 -38.06 -2.97 -19.99
N LYS A 717 -38.69 -2.35 -20.99
CA LYS A 717 -39.39 -3.02 -22.11
C LYS A 717 -40.56 -3.88 -21.66
N GLN A 718 -41.13 -3.58 -20.49
CA GLN A 718 -42.26 -4.30 -19.91
C GLN A 718 -43.42 -3.33 -19.71
N ASN A 719 -44.61 -3.73 -20.15
CA ASN A 719 -45.83 -2.93 -19.96
C ASN A 719 -46.40 -3.07 -18.55
N GLU A 720 -46.19 -4.21 -17.91
CA GLU A 720 -46.76 -4.58 -16.62
C GLU A 720 -45.68 -4.65 -15.54
N ALA A 721 -45.98 -4.18 -14.33
CA ALA A 721 -45.07 -4.29 -13.19
C ALA A 721 -44.84 -5.74 -12.74
N ILE A 722 -45.89 -6.56 -12.84
CA ILE A 722 -45.90 -7.99 -12.49
C ILE A 722 -46.14 -8.80 -13.75
N GLY A 723 -45.31 -9.82 -14.01
CA GLY A 723 -45.47 -10.70 -15.16
C GLY A 723 -46.61 -11.71 -14.99
N THR A 724 -46.60 -12.47 -13.89
CA THR A 724 -47.63 -13.50 -13.61
C THR A 724 -48.00 -13.52 -12.14
N VAL A 725 -49.25 -13.91 -11.87
CA VAL A 725 -49.81 -14.02 -10.52
C VAL A 725 -50.27 -15.47 -10.31
N TYR A 726 -49.87 -16.07 -9.19
CA TYR A 726 -50.25 -17.43 -8.77
C TYR A 726 -50.83 -17.44 -7.34
N GLY A 727 -51.83 -18.30 -7.11
CA GLY A 727 -52.55 -18.50 -5.84
C GLY A 727 -53.76 -19.42 -6.08
N SER A 728 -54.51 -19.80 -5.03
CA SER A 728 -55.79 -20.50 -5.24
C SER A 728 -56.85 -19.55 -5.79
N ASP A 729 -57.78 -20.05 -6.62
CA ASP A 729 -58.76 -19.22 -7.35
C ASP A 729 -59.59 -18.29 -6.43
N LYS A 730 -59.87 -18.71 -5.18
CA LYS A 730 -60.53 -17.86 -4.16
C LYS A 730 -59.71 -16.64 -3.70
N LEU A 731 -58.39 -16.63 -3.91
CA LEU A 731 -57.47 -15.56 -3.50
C LEU A 731 -57.17 -14.56 -4.63
N ILE A 732 -57.45 -14.93 -5.89
CA ILE A 732 -57.13 -14.13 -7.08
C ILE A 732 -58.30 -13.20 -7.47
N ASP A 733 -59.52 -13.58 -7.12
CA ASP A 733 -60.78 -13.02 -7.68
C ASP A 733 -61.08 -11.54 -7.35
N ASN A 734 -60.25 -10.84 -6.56
CA ASN A 734 -60.44 -9.40 -6.29
C ASN A 734 -59.15 -8.58 -6.05
N LYS A 735 -57.95 -9.15 -6.16
CA LYS A 735 -56.68 -8.40 -6.05
C LYS A 735 -55.62 -8.97 -6.97
N THR A 736 -55.25 -8.19 -7.98
CA THR A 736 -54.17 -8.54 -8.92
C THR A 736 -52.77 -8.38 -8.32
N GLY A 737 -52.65 -7.73 -7.16
CA GLY A 737 -51.37 -7.30 -6.57
C GLY A 737 -50.67 -6.20 -7.37
N LYS A 738 -51.29 -5.70 -8.45
CA LYS A 738 -50.74 -4.65 -9.33
C LYS A 738 -50.94 -3.23 -8.77
N GLU A 739 -51.83 -3.08 -7.80
CA GLU A 739 -52.07 -1.82 -7.08
C GLU A 739 -50.80 -1.37 -6.36
N GLY A 740 -50.48 -0.08 -6.43
CA GLY A 740 -49.28 0.50 -5.82
C GLY A 740 -48.03 0.51 -6.71
N PHE A 741 -48.04 -0.16 -7.86
CA PHE A 741 -47.01 -0.01 -8.90
C PHE A 741 -47.39 1.09 -9.91
N ILE A 742 -46.38 1.85 -10.33
CA ILE A 742 -46.54 3.03 -11.19
C ILE A 742 -45.57 2.94 -12.38
N GLY A 743 -46.10 2.60 -13.55
CA GLY A 743 -45.33 2.61 -14.80
C GLY A 743 -45.22 4.03 -15.35
N VAL A 744 -44.03 4.47 -15.72
CA VAL A 744 -43.82 5.77 -16.37
C VAL A 744 -43.18 5.60 -17.74
N ASP A 745 -43.65 6.39 -18.69
CA ASP A 745 -43.18 6.39 -20.08
C ASP A 745 -42.98 7.84 -20.52
N LEU A 746 -41.72 8.22 -20.73
CA LEU A 746 -41.36 9.51 -21.30
C LEU A 746 -41.01 9.33 -22.78
N LEU A 747 -41.68 10.09 -23.65
CA LEU A 747 -41.37 10.12 -25.09
C LEU A 747 -39.87 10.32 -25.31
N LYS A 748 -39.24 9.42 -26.07
CA LYS A 748 -37.79 9.45 -26.33
C LYS A 748 -37.31 10.72 -27.05
N GLU A 749 -38.14 11.25 -27.94
CA GLU A 749 -37.86 12.48 -28.69
C GLU A 749 -39.12 13.34 -28.83
N ILE A 750 -38.97 14.65 -28.66
CA ILE A 750 -40.02 15.66 -28.79
C ILE A 750 -39.61 16.67 -29.87
N THR A 751 -40.30 16.67 -31.01
CA THR A 751 -40.06 17.62 -32.10
C THR A 751 -41.00 18.83 -31.98
N LEU A 752 -40.45 20.03 -32.08
CA LEU A 752 -41.15 21.32 -32.10
C LEU A 752 -40.72 22.12 -33.34
N ASP A 753 -41.62 22.95 -33.88
CA ASP A 753 -41.33 23.80 -35.04
C ASP A 753 -41.62 25.26 -34.71
N ILE A 754 -40.57 26.09 -34.69
CA ILE A 754 -40.72 27.53 -34.39
C ILE A 754 -41.49 28.31 -35.47
N SER A 755 -41.68 27.74 -36.67
CA SER A 755 -42.53 28.31 -37.73
C SER A 755 -43.98 27.79 -37.70
N GLY A 756 -44.26 26.76 -36.90
CA GLY A 756 -45.56 26.08 -36.79
C GLY A 756 -45.99 25.85 -35.35
N ILE A 757 -45.98 24.58 -34.88
CA ILE A 757 -46.34 24.22 -33.50
C ILE A 757 -45.18 24.55 -32.56
N LYS A 758 -45.28 25.73 -31.92
CA LYS A 758 -44.27 26.26 -31.00
C LYS A 758 -44.30 25.63 -29.60
N GLU A 759 -45.37 24.93 -29.24
CA GLU A 759 -45.52 24.32 -27.92
C GLU A 759 -46.12 22.91 -27.98
N LYS A 760 -45.62 22.01 -27.14
CA LYS A 760 -46.11 20.62 -27.03
C LYS A 760 -46.12 20.18 -25.57
N GLU A 761 -47.00 19.25 -25.21
CA GLU A 761 -47.01 18.68 -23.86
C GLU A 761 -45.73 17.87 -23.57
N LEU A 762 -45.38 17.74 -22.29
CA LEU A 762 -44.19 17.03 -21.78
C LEU A 762 -44.01 15.60 -22.32
N GLY A 763 -45.09 14.93 -22.75
CA GLY A 763 -45.03 13.56 -23.26
C GLY A 763 -44.70 12.50 -22.20
N LEU A 764 -44.96 12.80 -20.92
CA LEU A 764 -44.84 11.85 -19.81
C LEU A 764 -46.20 11.17 -19.57
N THR A 765 -46.27 9.86 -19.80
CA THR A 765 -47.43 9.02 -19.49
C THR A 765 -47.21 8.29 -18.17
N ILE A 766 -48.23 8.26 -17.31
CA ILE A 766 -48.22 7.54 -16.03
C ILE A 766 -49.30 6.45 -16.08
N LYS A 767 -48.89 5.19 -15.96
CA LYS A 767 -49.75 4.00 -15.84
C LYS A 767 -49.77 3.56 -14.37
N ALA A 768 -50.77 4.01 -13.61
CA ALA A 768 -50.97 3.65 -12.21
C ALA A 768 -52.44 3.27 -11.95
N ASN A 769 -52.67 2.41 -10.96
CA ASN A 769 -54.01 2.06 -10.50
C ASN A 769 -54.14 2.28 -8.97
N PRO A 770 -54.94 3.26 -8.49
CA PRO A 770 -55.60 4.35 -9.23
C PRO A 770 -54.60 5.40 -9.75
N ILE A 771 -55.07 6.37 -10.57
CA ILE A 771 -54.25 7.47 -11.10
C ILE A 771 -53.75 8.35 -9.94
N ILE A 772 -52.45 8.28 -9.63
CA ILE A 772 -51.79 9.09 -8.59
C ILE A 772 -51.07 10.27 -9.25
N SER A 773 -51.21 11.47 -8.68
CA SER A 773 -50.37 12.62 -9.06
C SER A 773 -48.98 12.47 -8.43
N LEU A 774 -47.96 12.28 -9.26
CA LEU A 774 -46.56 12.21 -8.83
C LEU A 774 -45.93 13.61 -8.77
N SER A 775 -45.16 13.88 -7.71
CA SER A 775 -44.25 15.03 -7.71
C SER A 775 -43.19 14.82 -8.78
N LYS A 776 -42.93 15.85 -9.60
CA LYS A 776 -41.90 15.81 -10.65
C LYS A 776 -41.16 17.13 -10.75
N LYS A 777 -39.87 17.08 -11.05
CA LYS A 777 -39.07 18.23 -11.45
C LYS A 777 -38.60 18.04 -12.88
N VAL A 778 -38.91 18.99 -13.75
CA VAL A 778 -38.51 18.97 -15.17
C VAL A 778 -37.43 20.01 -15.38
N THR A 779 -36.33 19.61 -16.01
CA THR A 779 -35.22 20.49 -16.37
C THR A 779 -34.92 20.35 -17.85
N ILE A 780 -34.63 21.46 -18.52
CA ILE A 780 -34.11 21.47 -19.90
C ILE A 780 -32.69 22.03 -19.83
N LYS A 781 -31.73 21.31 -20.41
CA LYS A 781 -30.30 21.62 -20.29
C LYS A 781 -29.93 22.97 -20.91
N ASP A 782 -30.36 23.20 -22.15
CA ASP A 782 -30.22 24.48 -22.85
C ASP A 782 -31.59 25.15 -22.99
N THR A 783 -31.86 26.13 -22.12
CA THR A 783 -33.12 26.88 -22.10
C THR A 783 -33.24 27.91 -23.23
N SER A 784 -32.14 28.22 -23.94
CA SER A 784 -32.19 29.08 -25.12
C SER A 784 -32.85 28.39 -26.32
N ILE A 785 -32.85 27.06 -26.34
CA ILE A 785 -33.50 26.22 -27.36
C ILE A 785 -34.98 26.01 -27.02
N ALA A 786 -35.28 25.62 -25.79
CA ALA A 786 -36.65 25.39 -25.33
C ALA A 786 -36.80 25.59 -23.80
N THR A 787 -37.98 25.98 -23.34
CA THR A 787 -38.30 26.10 -21.90
C THR A 787 -39.49 25.23 -21.51
N TYR A 788 -39.56 24.81 -20.25
CA TYR A 788 -40.71 24.09 -19.69
C TYR A 788 -41.54 25.01 -18.80
N ASN A 789 -42.84 25.03 -19.02
CA ASN A 789 -43.80 25.72 -18.17
C ASN A 789 -44.49 24.71 -17.25
N SER A 790 -44.25 24.80 -15.94
CA SER A 790 -44.81 23.90 -14.93
C SER A 790 -46.30 24.07 -14.68
N ILE A 791 -46.87 25.25 -14.98
CA ILE A 791 -48.29 25.55 -14.80
C ILE A 791 -49.10 24.89 -15.91
N THR A 792 -48.64 25.00 -17.16
CA THR A 792 -49.35 24.45 -18.33
C THR A 792 -48.90 23.03 -18.68
N ASN A 793 -47.81 22.54 -18.09
CA ASN A 793 -47.17 21.26 -18.40
C ASN A 793 -46.73 21.13 -19.87
N ARG A 794 -46.31 22.25 -20.48
CA ARG A 794 -45.89 22.34 -21.89
C ARG A 794 -44.43 22.76 -22.03
N ILE A 795 -43.81 22.28 -23.11
CA ILE A 795 -42.48 22.66 -23.58
C ILE A 795 -42.67 23.67 -24.72
N GLN A 796 -41.99 24.80 -24.66
CA GLN A 796 -42.03 25.88 -25.64
C GLN A 796 -40.69 25.98 -26.37
N ALA A 797 -40.73 26.08 -27.70
CA ALA A 797 -39.55 26.25 -28.54
C ALA A 797 -39.20 27.74 -28.73
N HIS A 798 -37.90 28.04 -28.64
CA HIS A 798 -37.34 29.39 -28.81
C HIS A 798 -36.38 29.47 -29.99
N LYS A 799 -35.50 28.48 -30.12
CA LYS A 799 -34.42 28.49 -31.11
C LYS A 799 -34.21 27.10 -31.69
N ARG A 800 -33.93 27.05 -33.00
CA ARG A 800 -33.53 25.82 -33.69
C ARG A 800 -32.33 25.18 -32.99
N GLY A 801 -32.41 23.89 -32.70
CA GLY A 801 -31.35 23.16 -32.01
C GLY A 801 -31.88 21.90 -31.33
N LYS A 802 -30.96 21.15 -30.71
CA LYS A 802 -31.30 19.98 -29.89
C LYS A 802 -30.89 20.24 -28.44
N THR A 803 -31.76 19.90 -27.50
CA THR A 803 -31.50 20.04 -26.05
C THR A 803 -32.03 18.82 -25.31
N GLU A 804 -31.44 18.52 -24.14
CA GLU A 804 -31.85 17.39 -23.30
C GLU A 804 -32.93 17.85 -22.31
N LEU A 805 -33.99 17.06 -22.19
CA LEU A 805 -35.02 17.18 -21.17
C LEU A 805 -34.87 16.06 -20.15
N THR A 806 -34.82 16.44 -18.88
CA THR A 806 -34.73 15.53 -17.74
C THR A 806 -35.97 15.66 -16.87
N VAL A 807 -36.62 14.53 -16.56
CA VAL A 807 -37.70 14.45 -15.57
C VAL A 807 -37.19 13.67 -14.36
N SER A 808 -37.17 14.33 -13.22
CA SER A 808 -36.81 13.76 -11.92
C SER A 808 -38.07 13.44 -11.13
N LEU A 809 -38.22 12.17 -10.75
CA LEU A 809 -39.35 11.64 -9.97
C LEU A 809 -38.82 11.16 -8.61
N PRO A 810 -39.09 11.87 -7.51
CA PRO A 810 -38.75 11.43 -6.16
C PRO A 810 -39.47 10.13 -5.81
N VAL A 811 -38.73 9.16 -5.24
CA VAL A 811 -39.23 7.86 -4.80
C VAL A 811 -38.55 7.54 -3.47
N GLY A 812 -39.27 7.72 -2.36
CA GLY A 812 -38.70 7.74 -1.02
C GLY A 812 -37.51 8.70 -0.91
N ASN A 813 -36.36 8.18 -0.47
CA ASN A 813 -35.10 8.93 -0.40
C ASN A 813 -34.32 9.01 -1.73
N ASN A 814 -34.79 8.34 -2.78
CA ASN A 814 -34.12 8.28 -4.08
C ASN A 814 -34.85 9.11 -5.15
N THR A 815 -34.26 9.24 -6.34
CA THR A 815 -34.88 9.94 -7.47
C THR A 815 -34.67 9.16 -8.75
N MET A 816 -35.77 8.74 -9.37
CA MET A 816 -35.73 8.16 -10.71
C MET A 816 -35.59 9.26 -11.76
N ILE A 817 -34.63 9.10 -12.66
CA ILE A 817 -34.34 10.06 -13.73
C ILE A 817 -34.75 9.47 -15.08
N LEU A 818 -35.60 10.19 -15.81
CA LEU A 818 -35.96 9.92 -17.20
C LEU A 818 -35.37 11.02 -18.10
N SER A 819 -34.83 10.65 -19.26
CA SER A 819 -34.28 11.61 -20.23
C SER A 819 -34.97 11.49 -21.58
N SER A 820 -35.15 12.64 -22.25
CA SER A 820 -35.69 12.78 -23.60
C SER A 820 -34.87 13.81 -24.40
N THR A 821 -34.89 13.70 -25.73
CA THR A 821 -34.31 14.72 -26.61
C THR A 821 -35.40 15.67 -27.12
N ILE A 822 -35.23 16.98 -26.95
CA ILE A 822 -36.03 17.97 -27.64
C ILE A 822 -35.30 18.38 -28.92
N ASN A 823 -35.99 18.32 -30.06
CA ASN A 823 -35.49 18.71 -31.36
C ASN A 823 -36.34 19.86 -31.92
N VAL A 824 -35.81 21.07 -31.88
CA VAL A 824 -36.46 22.27 -32.41
C VAL A 824 -35.99 22.50 -33.84
N ILE A 825 -36.92 22.41 -34.79
CA ILE A 825 -36.70 22.67 -36.21
C ILE A 825 -37.32 24.02 -36.62
N ASN A 826 -36.97 24.47 -37.82
CA ASN A 826 -37.63 25.60 -38.48
C ASN A 826 -37.89 25.19 -39.94
N SER A 827 -39.15 24.96 -40.30
CA SER A 827 -39.53 24.42 -41.62
C SER A 827 -39.75 25.50 -42.69
N ASN A 828 -39.69 26.79 -42.34
CA ASN A 828 -39.85 27.89 -43.28
C ASN A 828 -38.83 29.02 -43.00
N ILE A 829 -37.80 29.12 -43.85
CA ILE A 829 -36.71 30.08 -43.74
C ILE A 829 -36.49 30.77 -45.10
N PRO A 830 -37.10 31.93 -45.38
CA PRO A 830 -36.95 32.60 -46.69
C PRO A 830 -35.56 33.24 -46.87
N ILE A 831 -35.10 33.38 -48.12
CA ILE A 831 -33.87 34.15 -48.43
C ILE A 831 -34.16 35.62 -48.16
N THR A 832 -33.48 36.18 -47.16
CA THR A 832 -33.62 37.59 -46.81
C THR A 832 -32.60 38.46 -47.54
N ARG A 833 -31.40 37.92 -47.81
CA ARG A 833 -30.28 38.65 -48.41
C ARG A 833 -29.38 37.70 -49.20
N VAL A 834 -28.73 38.22 -50.24
CA VAL A 834 -27.53 37.63 -50.84
C VAL A 834 -26.39 38.63 -50.71
N THR A 835 -25.20 38.15 -50.41
CA THR A 835 -23.99 38.95 -50.36
C THR A 835 -22.94 38.29 -51.21
N LEU A 836 -22.06 39.10 -51.79
CA LEU A 836 -20.79 38.58 -52.31
C LEU A 836 -19.78 38.62 -51.18
N ASP A 837 -18.83 37.70 -51.22
CA ASP A 837 -17.65 37.70 -50.37
C ASP A 837 -16.82 38.97 -50.53
N ARG A 838 -16.98 39.68 -51.67
CA ARG A 838 -16.26 40.91 -51.99
C ARG A 838 -17.19 41.91 -52.67
N SER A 839 -17.24 43.14 -52.17
CA SER A 839 -17.84 44.28 -52.89
C SER A 839 -16.84 45.00 -53.79
N LEU A 840 -15.54 44.79 -53.54
CA LEU A 840 -14.41 45.23 -54.35
C LEU A 840 -13.47 44.04 -54.52
N LEU A 841 -13.01 43.76 -55.73
CA LEU A 841 -12.09 42.67 -56.02
C LEU A 841 -10.93 43.23 -56.82
N THR A 842 -9.74 43.16 -56.25
CA THR A 842 -8.53 43.48 -57.00
C THR A 842 -7.90 42.19 -57.52
N LEU A 843 -7.66 42.10 -58.83
CA LEU A 843 -7.07 40.94 -59.50
C LEU A 843 -5.72 41.31 -60.08
N ASN A 844 -4.73 40.44 -59.97
CA ASN A 844 -3.51 40.62 -60.76
C ASN A 844 -3.78 40.22 -62.21
N LEU A 845 -3.04 40.80 -63.15
CA LEU A 845 -3.21 40.51 -64.57
C LEU A 845 -3.22 38.99 -64.87
N ASN A 846 -4.18 38.54 -65.68
CA ASN A 846 -4.41 37.13 -66.05
C ASN A 846 -4.83 36.19 -64.91
N GLN A 847 -4.95 36.68 -63.68
CA GLN A 847 -5.52 35.89 -62.60
C GLN A 847 -7.03 35.78 -62.75
N SER A 848 -7.55 34.63 -62.32
CA SER A 848 -8.99 34.40 -62.22
C SER A 848 -9.33 34.00 -60.80
N THR A 849 -10.46 34.46 -60.30
CA THR A 849 -10.95 34.13 -58.97
C THR A 849 -12.46 33.95 -59.01
N ASN A 850 -13.00 33.10 -58.16
CA ASN A 850 -14.45 32.97 -58.03
C ASN A 850 -14.97 34.00 -57.04
N LEU A 851 -16.00 34.74 -57.42
CA LEU A 851 -16.83 35.45 -56.45
C LEU A 851 -17.79 34.45 -55.82
N LYS A 852 -17.81 34.43 -54.49
CA LYS A 852 -18.67 33.53 -53.72
C LYS A 852 -19.90 34.28 -53.25
N ALA A 853 -21.03 33.99 -53.87
CA ALA A 853 -22.32 34.44 -53.36
C ALA A 853 -22.70 33.62 -52.12
N THR A 854 -22.96 34.33 -51.02
CA THR A 854 -23.50 33.76 -49.79
C THR A 854 -24.94 34.18 -49.63
N ILE A 855 -25.83 33.19 -49.61
CA ILE A 855 -27.25 33.37 -49.33
C ILE A 855 -27.44 33.44 -47.81
N ASN A 856 -28.22 34.40 -47.35
CA ASN A 856 -28.54 34.61 -45.95
C ASN A 856 -30.05 34.61 -45.69
N PRO A 857 -30.52 33.86 -44.68
CA PRO A 857 -29.73 32.89 -43.90
C PRO A 857 -29.33 31.67 -44.78
N SER A 858 -28.18 31.06 -44.50
CA SER A 858 -27.60 30.00 -45.36
C SER A 858 -28.38 28.69 -45.30
N ASP A 859 -29.16 28.48 -44.24
CA ASP A 859 -30.08 27.37 -44.01
C ASP A 859 -31.49 27.64 -44.53
N THR A 860 -31.64 28.64 -45.41
CA THR A 860 -32.89 28.93 -46.11
C THR A 860 -33.53 27.67 -46.73
N THR A 861 -34.86 27.68 -46.77
CA THR A 861 -35.69 26.68 -47.44
C THR A 861 -36.01 27.05 -48.91
N ASP A 862 -35.67 28.25 -49.39
CA ASP A 862 -35.86 28.64 -50.79
C ASP A 862 -34.78 28.02 -51.72
N SER A 863 -35.07 27.94 -53.03
CA SER A 863 -34.11 27.47 -54.03
C SER A 863 -32.85 28.33 -54.08
N LYS A 864 -31.67 27.70 -54.00
CA LYS A 864 -30.35 28.37 -53.95
C LYS A 864 -29.74 28.68 -55.33
N ALA A 865 -30.53 28.62 -56.40
CA ALA A 865 -30.06 28.96 -57.75
C ALA A 865 -29.64 30.43 -57.88
N LEU A 866 -28.56 30.70 -58.62
CA LEU A 866 -27.93 32.02 -58.77
C LEU A 866 -27.70 32.38 -60.25
N THR A 867 -27.67 33.67 -60.57
CA THR A 867 -27.39 34.20 -61.92
C THR A 867 -26.35 35.32 -61.85
N TRP A 868 -25.34 35.33 -62.74
CA TRP A 868 -24.16 36.22 -62.73
C TRP A 868 -24.01 37.05 -64.01
N THR A 869 -23.50 38.29 -63.92
CA THR A 869 -23.30 39.23 -65.05
C THR A 869 -22.09 40.16 -64.84
N THR A 870 -21.44 40.66 -65.90
CA THR A 870 -20.32 41.66 -65.85
C THR A 870 -20.69 42.95 -66.58
N SER A 871 -20.21 44.10 -66.10
CA SER A 871 -20.40 45.40 -66.74
C SER A 871 -19.39 45.71 -67.86
N ASN A 872 -18.19 45.10 -67.86
CA ASN A 872 -17.17 45.30 -68.90
C ASN A 872 -16.26 44.07 -69.06
N SER A 873 -16.58 43.22 -70.05
CA SER A 873 -15.87 41.97 -70.33
C SER A 873 -14.44 42.14 -70.85
N LYS A 874 -14.05 43.33 -71.33
CA LYS A 874 -12.68 43.60 -71.79
C LYS A 874 -11.68 43.76 -70.64
N VAL A 875 -12.16 44.13 -69.46
CA VAL A 875 -11.37 44.26 -68.23
C VAL A 875 -11.53 43.02 -67.36
N ALA A 876 -12.77 42.54 -67.15
CA ALA A 876 -13.03 41.30 -66.43
C ALA A 876 -14.30 40.56 -66.89
N THR A 877 -14.21 39.25 -67.09
CA THR A 877 -15.32 38.35 -67.48
C THR A 877 -15.85 37.55 -66.28
N VAL A 878 -17.10 37.04 -66.32
CA VAL A 878 -17.65 36.13 -65.28
C VAL A 878 -18.44 34.97 -65.89
N ASP A 879 -18.32 33.75 -65.35
CA ASP A 879 -19.10 32.57 -65.78
C ASP A 879 -20.33 32.25 -64.91
N SER A 880 -21.08 31.19 -65.24
CA SER A 880 -22.30 30.79 -64.52
C SER A 880 -22.06 30.32 -63.08
N ASN A 881 -20.81 30.00 -62.73
CA ASN A 881 -20.40 29.59 -61.39
C ASN A 881 -19.79 30.74 -60.58
N GLY A 882 -19.73 31.95 -61.14
CA GLY A 882 -19.16 33.13 -60.50
C GLY A 882 -17.65 33.30 -60.69
N LYS A 883 -17.03 32.59 -61.65
CA LYS A 883 -15.59 32.72 -61.94
C LYS A 883 -15.28 33.99 -62.70
N VAL A 884 -14.60 34.93 -62.05
CA VAL A 884 -14.15 36.19 -62.61
C VAL A 884 -12.72 36.10 -63.13
N THR A 885 -12.43 36.54 -64.36
CA THR A 885 -11.06 36.53 -64.92
C THR A 885 -10.62 37.95 -65.29
N GLY A 886 -9.48 38.40 -64.77
CA GLY A 886 -8.87 39.70 -65.07
C GLY A 886 -8.08 39.66 -66.37
N ILE A 887 -8.42 40.56 -67.30
CA ILE A 887 -7.91 40.55 -68.68
C ILE A 887 -6.90 41.67 -68.94
N SER A 888 -7.10 42.86 -68.35
CA SER A 888 -6.21 44.02 -68.48
C SER A 888 -6.38 44.95 -67.28
N GLU A 889 -5.36 45.75 -66.96
CA GLU A 889 -5.43 46.81 -65.94
C GLU A 889 -6.66 47.71 -66.16
N GLY A 890 -7.39 48.04 -65.08
CA GLY A 890 -8.62 48.84 -65.14
C GLY A 890 -9.76 48.27 -64.29
N GLU A 891 -10.98 48.82 -64.44
CA GLU A 891 -12.13 48.48 -63.59
C GLU A 891 -13.38 47.91 -64.33
N ALA A 892 -14.10 46.96 -63.70
CA ALA A 892 -15.37 46.36 -64.14
C ALA A 892 -16.31 46.08 -62.94
N THR A 893 -17.58 45.69 -63.12
CA THR A 893 -18.50 45.33 -62.01
C THR A 893 -19.26 44.04 -62.30
N ILE A 894 -19.22 43.09 -61.36
CA ILE A 894 -19.88 41.79 -61.43
C ILE A 894 -21.13 41.78 -60.53
N THR A 895 -22.27 41.29 -61.00
CA THR A 895 -23.53 41.23 -60.24
C THR A 895 -24.12 39.83 -60.17
N VAL A 896 -24.54 39.39 -58.97
CA VAL A 896 -25.26 38.13 -58.70
C VAL A 896 -26.73 38.38 -58.31
N ARG A 897 -27.64 37.48 -58.71
CA ARG A 897 -29.09 37.49 -58.36
C ARG A 897 -29.58 36.11 -57.89
N THR A 898 -30.47 36.09 -56.88
CA THR A 898 -31.14 34.89 -56.33
C THR A 898 -32.52 34.62 -56.94
N SER A 899 -33.04 33.41 -56.71
CA SER A 899 -34.36 32.94 -57.18
C SER A 899 -35.55 33.79 -56.73
N ASN A 900 -35.51 34.33 -55.50
CA ASN A 900 -36.55 35.24 -54.97
C ASN A 900 -36.24 36.73 -55.19
N GLY A 901 -35.24 37.03 -56.03
CA GLY A 901 -35.00 38.37 -56.58
C GLY A 901 -33.99 39.25 -55.84
N LYS A 902 -33.32 38.80 -54.77
CA LYS A 902 -32.25 39.58 -54.10
C LYS A 902 -30.97 39.62 -54.95
N THR A 903 -30.22 40.73 -54.90
CA THR A 903 -28.99 40.95 -55.67
C THR A 903 -27.81 41.43 -54.82
N ALA A 904 -26.59 41.23 -55.32
CA ALA A 904 -25.34 41.81 -54.78
C ALA A 904 -24.31 42.03 -55.91
N SER A 905 -23.41 42.99 -55.76
CA SER A 905 -22.43 43.36 -56.78
C SER A 905 -21.01 43.57 -56.24
N CYS A 906 -20.00 43.37 -57.10
CA CYS A 906 -18.58 43.49 -56.81
C CYS A 906 -17.89 44.31 -57.90
N LYS A 907 -17.22 45.41 -57.54
CA LYS A 907 -16.40 46.18 -58.47
C LYS A 907 -14.98 45.57 -58.53
N VAL A 908 -14.57 45.15 -59.71
CA VAL A 908 -13.29 44.49 -59.99
C VAL A 908 -12.28 45.49 -60.51
N THR A 909 -11.07 45.54 -59.96
CA THR A 909 -9.92 46.36 -60.41
C THR A 909 -8.76 45.42 -60.73
N VAL A 910 -8.04 45.61 -61.84
CA VAL A 910 -6.90 44.73 -62.18
C VAL A 910 -5.56 45.48 -61.98
N ILE A 911 -4.57 44.94 -61.24
CA ILE A 911 -3.27 45.57 -60.84
C ILE A 911 -2.03 44.63 -60.97
N GLU A 912 -0.83 45.05 -60.52
CA GLU A 912 0.46 44.32 -60.53
C GLU A 912 0.81 43.67 -59.14
N GLN A 913 1.64 42.60 -59.07
CA GLN A 913 1.74 41.66 -57.91
C GLN A 913 3.00 41.82 -57.01
N GLU A 914 2.82 41.87 -55.68
CA GLU A 914 3.87 41.98 -54.63
C GLU A 914 4.10 40.66 -53.82
N PRO A 915 5.31 40.45 -53.23
CA PRO A 915 5.61 39.28 -52.39
C PRO A 915 4.89 39.34 -51.04
N GLU A 916 4.40 38.20 -50.56
CA GLU A 916 3.64 38.07 -49.34
C GLU A 916 4.36 37.16 -48.34
N LEU A 917 4.55 37.64 -47.11
CA LEU A 917 5.19 36.91 -46.01
C LEU A 917 4.15 36.14 -45.19
N VAL A 918 4.37 34.84 -45.01
CA VAL A 918 3.57 33.98 -44.13
C VAL A 918 4.46 33.04 -43.31
N TYR A 919 4.10 32.75 -42.07
CA TYR A 919 4.90 31.92 -41.18
C TYR A 919 4.04 31.20 -40.14
N GLN A 920 4.56 30.10 -39.60
CA GLN A 920 3.90 29.32 -38.56
C GLN A 920 4.90 28.82 -37.54
N ALA A 921 4.44 28.71 -36.30
CA ALA A 921 5.21 28.19 -35.17
C ALA A 921 4.71 26.80 -34.77
N HIS A 922 5.65 25.92 -34.40
CA HIS A 922 5.36 24.68 -33.70
C HIS A 922 5.53 24.92 -32.20
N VAL A 923 4.47 24.70 -31.43
CA VAL A 923 4.47 24.90 -29.97
C VAL A 923 4.26 23.56 -29.28
N ALA A 924 5.02 23.32 -28.20
CA ALA A 924 4.90 22.10 -27.41
C ALA A 924 3.44 21.83 -26.99
N ASP A 925 3.05 20.56 -27.02
CA ASP A 925 1.68 20.04 -26.81
C ASP A 925 0.61 20.48 -27.83
N TYR A 926 0.83 21.54 -28.61
CA TYR A 926 -0.12 22.03 -29.60
C TYR A 926 0.26 21.67 -31.05
N GLY A 927 1.53 21.37 -31.29
CA GLY A 927 2.02 21.11 -32.63
C GLY A 927 2.16 22.38 -33.48
N TRP A 928 2.10 22.24 -34.79
CA TRP A 928 2.09 23.37 -35.73
C TRP A 928 0.78 24.14 -35.61
N LEU A 929 0.88 25.42 -35.22
CA LEU A 929 -0.25 26.35 -35.15
C LEU A 929 -0.60 26.90 -36.54
N GLU A 930 -1.73 27.62 -36.62
CA GLU A 930 -2.17 28.25 -37.87
C GLU A 930 -1.09 29.17 -38.46
N THR A 931 -0.96 29.13 -39.78
CA THR A 931 -0.09 30.04 -40.50
C THR A 931 -0.63 31.46 -40.40
N VAL A 932 0.22 32.39 -39.98
CA VAL A 932 -0.08 33.81 -39.87
C VAL A 932 0.63 34.61 -40.95
N GLY A 933 0.14 35.82 -41.19
CA GLY A 933 0.67 36.73 -42.20
C GLY A 933 1.67 37.76 -41.63
N ASP A 934 2.10 38.64 -42.52
CA ASP A 934 2.99 39.77 -42.23
C ASP A 934 2.57 40.56 -40.97
N GLY A 935 3.48 40.65 -39.99
CA GLY A 935 3.30 41.40 -38.75
C GLY A 935 2.43 40.73 -37.67
N GLU A 936 1.77 39.61 -37.96
CA GLU A 936 0.88 38.91 -37.01
C GLU A 936 1.63 37.98 -36.04
N THR A 937 1.15 37.81 -34.81
CA THR A 937 1.83 36.95 -33.84
C THR A 937 1.71 35.45 -34.18
N ALA A 938 2.82 34.75 -34.37
CA ALA A 938 2.88 33.28 -34.41
C ALA A 938 3.35 32.71 -33.07
N GLY A 939 2.61 31.76 -32.49
CA GLY A 939 2.92 31.15 -31.19
C GLY A 939 1.88 31.48 -30.11
N THR A 940 2.27 31.38 -28.85
CA THR A 940 1.39 31.65 -27.70
C THR A 940 2.07 32.54 -26.69
N THR A 941 1.55 33.74 -26.40
CA THR A 941 2.13 34.62 -25.37
C THR A 941 1.55 34.29 -23.99
N GLY A 942 2.42 34.20 -22.96
CA GLY A 942 2.02 34.12 -21.55
C GLY A 942 1.29 32.84 -21.15
N LYS A 943 1.38 31.78 -21.96
CA LYS A 943 0.80 30.46 -21.68
C LYS A 943 1.80 29.47 -21.09
N ASN A 944 3.05 29.87 -20.93
CA ASN A 944 4.15 29.03 -20.51
C ASN A 944 4.27 27.77 -21.38
N LYS A 945 4.31 28.00 -22.70
CA LYS A 945 4.42 26.94 -23.71
C LYS A 945 5.53 27.27 -24.69
N GLN A 946 6.53 26.40 -24.77
CA GLN A 946 7.70 26.62 -25.60
C GLN A 946 7.40 26.43 -27.08
N MET A 947 7.91 27.34 -27.90
CA MET A 947 8.06 27.13 -29.34
C MET A 947 9.25 26.20 -29.57
N GLU A 948 9.05 25.15 -30.36
CA GLU A 948 10.09 24.15 -30.67
C GLU A 948 10.64 24.33 -32.09
N ALA A 949 9.83 24.80 -33.04
CA ALA A 949 10.23 25.04 -34.43
C ALA A 949 9.43 26.14 -35.12
N ILE A 950 9.92 26.61 -36.26
CA ILE A 950 9.26 27.61 -37.12
C ILE A 950 9.45 27.29 -38.61
N LYS A 951 8.46 27.68 -39.43
CA LYS A 951 8.54 27.73 -40.90
C LYS A 951 8.13 29.11 -41.38
N ILE A 952 8.94 29.72 -42.24
CA ILE A 952 8.74 31.05 -42.82
C ILE A 952 8.74 30.91 -44.34
N ASN A 953 7.72 31.46 -45.00
CA ASN A 953 7.54 31.41 -46.43
C ASN A 953 7.28 32.81 -47.00
N LEU A 954 7.85 33.08 -48.15
CA LEU A 954 7.46 34.13 -49.06
C LEU A 954 6.69 33.49 -50.21
N ILE A 955 5.41 33.82 -50.31
CA ILE A 955 4.54 33.41 -51.40
C ILE A 955 4.35 34.60 -52.34
N ASN A 956 3.92 34.34 -53.58
CA ASN A 956 3.74 35.38 -54.60
C ASN A 956 5.02 36.18 -54.95
N ASN A 957 6.20 35.70 -54.57
CA ASN A 957 7.47 36.34 -54.88
C ASN A 957 7.83 36.15 -56.37
N VAL A 958 7.88 37.25 -57.10
CA VAL A 958 8.30 37.31 -58.51
C VAL A 958 9.76 37.74 -58.69
N TYR A 959 10.46 38.11 -57.59
CA TYR A 959 11.86 38.54 -57.57
C TYR A 959 12.81 37.36 -57.34
N LYS A 960 14.03 37.40 -57.91
CA LYS A 960 15.03 36.35 -57.67
C LYS A 960 15.60 36.47 -56.25
N GLY A 961 15.41 35.48 -55.39
CA GLY A 961 15.84 35.53 -54.00
C GLY A 961 14.92 34.76 -53.07
N THR A 962 15.31 34.58 -51.82
CA THR A 962 14.52 33.81 -50.82
C THR A 962 14.69 34.34 -49.39
N VAL A 963 13.85 33.86 -48.46
CA VAL A 963 14.02 34.05 -47.01
C VAL A 963 14.87 32.91 -46.43
N GLU A 964 15.85 33.25 -45.60
CA GLU A 964 16.69 32.30 -44.85
C GLU A 964 16.61 32.57 -43.34
N TYR A 965 16.59 31.52 -42.53
CA TYR A 965 16.49 31.62 -41.08
C TYR A 965 17.17 30.48 -40.33
N SER A 966 17.55 30.75 -39.08
CA SER A 966 18.24 29.81 -38.19
C SER A 966 17.71 29.97 -36.75
N ALA A 967 17.47 28.84 -36.08
CA ALA A 967 16.99 28.76 -34.71
C ALA A 967 18.15 28.42 -33.74
N HIS A 968 18.13 29.01 -32.54
CA HIS A 968 18.93 28.59 -31.40
C HIS A 968 18.06 27.71 -30.50
N VAL A 969 18.43 26.44 -30.34
CA VAL A 969 17.65 25.45 -29.58
C VAL A 969 18.41 25.06 -28.32
N ALA A 970 17.69 24.86 -27.21
CA ALA A 970 18.26 24.38 -25.95
C ALA A 970 19.12 23.13 -26.16
N ASP A 971 20.29 23.09 -25.52
CA ASP A 971 21.35 22.06 -25.64
C ASP A 971 22.03 21.91 -27.01
N TYR A 972 21.46 22.42 -28.11
CA TYR A 972 22.03 22.32 -29.47
C TYR A 972 22.66 23.63 -29.96
N GLY A 973 22.28 24.77 -29.39
CA GLY A 973 22.77 26.07 -29.82
C GLY A 973 22.20 26.48 -31.19
N TRP A 974 22.94 27.33 -31.91
CA TRP A 974 22.54 27.80 -33.25
C TRP A 974 22.62 26.67 -34.28
N MET A 975 21.47 26.34 -34.87
CA MET A 975 21.35 25.35 -35.93
C MET A 975 21.76 25.93 -37.31
N ALA A 976 21.96 25.06 -38.29
CA ALA A 976 22.24 25.48 -39.67
C ALA A 976 21.11 26.37 -40.23
N TRP A 977 21.47 27.28 -41.15
CA TRP A 977 20.47 28.08 -41.86
C TRP A 977 19.61 27.18 -42.75
N THR A 978 18.32 27.48 -42.78
CA THR A 978 17.35 26.90 -43.69
C THR A 978 16.64 28.00 -44.46
N ASP A 979 15.92 27.63 -45.52
CA ASP A 979 15.28 28.57 -46.43
C ASP A 979 13.76 28.35 -46.53
N ASN A 980 13.13 29.12 -47.41
CA ASN A 980 11.69 29.22 -47.62
C ASN A 980 10.89 27.93 -47.42
N GLY A 981 10.10 27.90 -46.35
CA GLY A 981 9.17 26.82 -46.01
C GLY A 981 9.78 25.63 -45.28
N ASN A 982 11.11 25.56 -45.19
CA ASN A 982 11.80 24.50 -44.47
C ASN A 982 11.80 24.74 -42.96
N GLN A 983 11.97 23.69 -42.16
CA GLN A 983 11.87 23.80 -40.71
C GLN A 983 13.18 24.30 -40.10
N ALA A 984 13.11 25.31 -39.22
CA ALA A 984 14.17 25.63 -38.27
C ALA A 984 13.71 25.29 -36.85
N GLY A 985 14.55 24.61 -36.06
CA GLY A 985 14.20 24.07 -34.75
C GLY A 985 13.86 22.57 -34.79
N THR A 986 13.32 22.04 -33.70
CA THR A 986 12.97 20.62 -33.54
C THR A 986 11.48 20.43 -33.32
N THR A 987 10.95 19.25 -33.57
CA THR A 987 9.52 18.95 -33.36
C THR A 987 9.40 17.66 -32.58
N GLY A 988 8.77 17.71 -31.40
CA GLY A 988 8.52 16.52 -30.58
C GLY A 988 9.74 15.98 -29.82
N GLU A 989 10.86 16.71 -29.82
CA GLU A 989 12.04 16.39 -29.01
C GLU A 989 11.99 17.03 -27.61
N ASN A 990 10.96 17.82 -27.30
CA ASN A 990 10.81 18.56 -26.05
C ASN A 990 12.02 19.47 -25.75
N LYS A 991 12.50 20.16 -26.80
CA LYS A 991 13.60 21.14 -26.72
C LYS A 991 13.09 22.50 -27.16
N GLN A 992 13.23 23.51 -26.32
CA GLN A 992 12.75 24.85 -26.61
C GLN A 992 13.67 25.60 -27.58
N MET A 993 13.08 26.43 -28.46
CA MET A 993 13.80 27.51 -29.12
C MET A 993 14.00 28.66 -28.13
N GLU A 994 15.22 29.19 -28.07
CA GLU A 994 15.58 30.31 -27.19
C GLU A 994 15.82 31.61 -28.00
N ALA A 995 16.29 31.50 -29.25
CA ALA A 995 16.54 32.64 -30.13
C ALA A 995 16.39 32.30 -31.62
N ILE A 996 16.30 33.34 -32.47
CA ILE A 996 16.16 33.20 -33.93
C ILE A 996 16.91 34.30 -34.70
N LYS A 997 17.34 33.99 -35.93
CA LYS A 997 17.82 34.94 -36.96
C LYS A 997 17.10 34.69 -38.29
N ILE A 998 16.75 35.75 -38.99
CA ILE A 998 16.03 35.75 -40.28
C ILE A 998 16.62 36.82 -41.20
N LYS A 999 16.89 36.50 -42.47
CA LYS A 999 17.38 37.43 -43.51
C LYS A 999 16.79 37.11 -44.89
N LEU A 1000 16.93 38.05 -45.82
CA LEU A 1000 16.56 37.87 -47.24
C LEU A 1000 17.82 37.70 -48.08
N THR A 1001 17.68 37.20 -49.31
CA THR A 1001 18.77 36.97 -50.25
C THR A 1001 18.39 37.41 -51.68
N GLY A 1002 19.39 37.62 -52.54
CA GLY A 1002 19.18 37.95 -53.96
C GLY A 1002 18.61 39.35 -54.21
N GLU A 1003 17.90 39.54 -55.32
CA GLU A 1003 17.19 40.78 -55.68
C GLU A 1003 16.18 41.20 -54.60
N LEU A 1004 15.68 40.25 -53.82
CA LEU A 1004 14.73 40.53 -52.74
C LEU A 1004 15.38 41.31 -51.57
N GLU A 1005 16.64 41.02 -51.25
CA GLU A 1005 17.40 41.74 -50.22
C GLU A 1005 17.64 43.22 -50.60
N GLU A 1006 17.70 43.52 -51.89
CA GLU A 1006 17.86 44.88 -52.40
C GLU A 1006 16.55 45.69 -52.34
N LYS A 1007 15.40 45.00 -52.42
CA LYS A 1007 14.07 45.61 -52.50
C LYS A 1007 13.34 45.68 -51.15
N TYR A 1008 13.65 44.79 -50.22
CA TYR A 1008 12.94 44.66 -48.95
C TYR A 1008 13.90 44.48 -47.76
N ASP A 1009 13.41 44.86 -46.58
CA ASP A 1009 13.99 44.52 -45.28
C ASP A 1009 13.01 43.63 -44.50
N ILE A 1010 13.55 42.71 -43.69
CA ILE A 1010 12.77 41.84 -42.81
C ILE A 1010 13.06 42.15 -41.34
N TYR A 1011 12.03 42.63 -40.64
CA TYR A 1011 12.04 42.93 -39.21
C TYR A 1011 11.36 41.81 -38.42
N TYR A 1012 11.85 41.51 -37.22
CA TYR A 1012 11.23 40.52 -36.35
C TYR A 1012 11.52 40.75 -34.87
N ARG A 1013 10.64 40.28 -34.01
CA ARG A 1013 10.81 40.25 -32.56
C ARG A 1013 10.19 38.99 -31.97
N VAL A 1014 10.59 38.63 -30.76
CA VAL A 1014 10.06 37.44 -30.07
C VAL A 1014 9.54 37.79 -28.69
N HIS A 1015 8.55 37.02 -28.24
CA HIS A 1015 8.09 36.97 -26.87
C HIS A 1015 8.85 35.86 -26.15
N ALA A 1016 9.73 36.23 -25.23
CA ALA A 1016 10.48 35.29 -24.41
C ALA A 1016 9.80 35.12 -23.05
N GLU A 1017 9.81 33.89 -22.54
CA GLU A 1017 9.35 33.56 -21.19
C GLU A 1017 10.03 34.48 -20.16
N GLU A 1018 9.26 34.93 -19.17
CA GLU A 1018 9.63 35.89 -18.12
C GLU A 1018 10.06 37.31 -18.59
N LEU A 1019 10.36 37.54 -19.87
CA LEU A 1019 10.77 38.85 -20.39
C LEU A 1019 9.70 39.55 -21.23
N GLY A 1020 8.69 38.81 -21.68
CA GLY A 1020 7.67 39.31 -22.57
C GLY A 1020 8.20 39.58 -23.97
N TRP A 1021 7.54 40.49 -24.69
CA TRP A 1021 8.01 40.95 -26.01
C TRP A 1021 9.32 41.72 -25.89
N LEU A 1022 10.34 41.18 -26.55
CA LEU A 1022 11.60 41.89 -26.80
C LEU A 1022 11.43 42.85 -27.99
N ASP A 1023 12.37 43.77 -28.14
CA ASP A 1023 12.35 44.78 -29.20
C ASP A 1023 12.57 44.16 -30.59
N TRP A 1024 12.30 44.95 -31.64
CA TRP A 1024 12.48 44.55 -33.02
C TRP A 1024 13.96 44.51 -33.43
N THR A 1025 14.33 43.47 -34.16
CA THR A 1025 15.60 43.34 -34.86
C THR A 1025 15.36 43.21 -36.36
N LEU A 1026 16.43 43.21 -37.15
CA LEU A 1026 16.31 43.12 -38.61
C LEU A 1026 17.45 42.31 -39.23
N ASN A 1027 17.18 41.75 -40.42
CA ASN A 1027 18.17 41.27 -41.39
C ASN A 1027 19.37 40.54 -40.77
N GLY A 1028 19.14 39.32 -40.29
CA GLY A 1028 20.14 38.39 -39.79
C GLY A 1028 20.62 38.63 -38.35
N LYS A 1029 20.21 39.72 -37.69
CA LYS A 1029 20.53 39.98 -36.27
C LYS A 1029 19.69 39.11 -35.33
N ALA A 1030 20.23 38.65 -34.21
CA ALA A 1030 19.49 37.76 -33.31
C ALA A 1030 18.29 38.47 -32.63
N ALA A 1031 17.22 37.71 -32.36
CA ALA A 1031 16.13 38.05 -31.45
C ALA A 1031 15.87 36.89 -30.47
N GLY A 1032 15.61 37.19 -29.19
CA GLY A 1032 15.35 36.17 -28.15
C GLY A 1032 16.35 36.19 -26.99
N THR A 1033 16.58 35.04 -26.37
CA THR A 1033 17.51 34.92 -25.24
C THR A 1033 18.57 33.84 -25.46
N ALA A 1034 19.66 33.92 -24.70
CA ALA A 1034 20.61 32.83 -24.58
C ALA A 1034 21.16 32.74 -23.15
N GLY A 1035 21.31 31.52 -22.63
CA GLY A 1035 21.86 31.27 -21.28
C GLY A 1035 20.92 31.61 -20.11
N TYR A 1036 19.67 32.00 -20.38
CA TYR A 1036 18.61 32.12 -19.37
C TYR A 1036 17.71 30.88 -19.31
N CYS A 1037 17.78 29.99 -20.30
CA CYS A 1037 16.86 28.88 -20.54
C CYS A 1037 15.39 29.31 -20.81
N TYR A 1038 15.15 30.61 -21.00
CA TYR A 1038 13.82 31.15 -21.30
C TYR A 1038 13.44 30.83 -22.74
N GLN A 1039 12.36 30.07 -22.87
CA GLN A 1039 11.83 29.70 -24.18
C GLN A 1039 11.21 30.89 -24.91
N ILE A 1040 11.33 30.90 -26.23
CA ILE A 1040 10.46 31.70 -27.08
C ILE A 1040 9.07 31.08 -27.01
N GLU A 1041 8.07 31.90 -26.71
CA GLU A 1041 6.67 31.46 -26.75
C GLU A 1041 5.96 31.97 -28.02
N ALA A 1042 6.35 33.13 -28.55
CA ALA A 1042 5.78 33.70 -29.77
C ALA A 1042 6.78 34.58 -30.57
N ILE A 1043 6.47 34.85 -31.84
CA ILE A 1043 7.27 35.67 -32.76
C ILE A 1043 6.38 36.52 -33.67
N GLU A 1044 6.85 37.71 -34.02
CA GLU A 1044 6.29 38.55 -35.08
C GLU A 1044 7.40 38.85 -36.11
N ILE A 1045 7.04 38.80 -37.39
CA ILE A 1045 7.93 39.02 -38.54
C ILE A 1045 7.22 39.91 -39.55
N LYS A 1046 7.91 40.94 -40.02
CA LYS A 1046 7.39 41.95 -40.94
C LYS A 1046 8.34 42.20 -42.10
N LEU A 1047 7.84 42.07 -43.32
CA LEU A 1047 8.51 42.44 -44.56
C LEU A 1047 8.11 43.88 -44.92
N VAL A 1048 9.10 44.73 -45.20
CA VAL A 1048 8.87 46.13 -45.54
C VAL A 1048 9.78 46.53 -46.69
N GLU A 1049 9.40 47.57 -47.44
CA GLU A 1049 10.27 48.13 -48.48
C GLU A 1049 11.64 48.54 -47.90
N LYS A 1050 12.69 48.40 -48.71
CA LYS A 1050 14.07 48.67 -48.30
C LYS A 1050 14.23 50.05 -47.67
N GLY A 1051 14.88 50.10 -46.51
CA GLY A 1051 15.17 51.35 -45.79
C GLY A 1051 14.01 51.90 -44.96
N SER A 1052 12.87 51.18 -44.90
CA SER A 1052 11.75 51.55 -44.04
C SER A 1052 12.11 51.53 -42.55
N ARG A 1053 11.43 52.38 -41.76
CA ARG A 1053 11.63 52.46 -40.30
C ARG A 1053 11.15 51.17 -39.63
N ALA A 1054 11.86 50.78 -38.56
CA ALA A 1054 11.45 49.63 -37.75
C ALA A 1054 10.02 49.80 -37.20
N PRO A 1055 9.24 48.73 -37.06
CA PRO A 1055 7.87 48.80 -36.54
C PRO A 1055 7.75 49.29 -35.09
N GLY A 1056 8.83 49.19 -34.32
CA GLY A 1056 8.89 49.63 -32.93
C GLY A 1056 10.33 49.85 -32.45
N ALA A 1057 10.51 49.88 -31.12
CA ALA A 1057 11.82 49.98 -30.50
C ALA A 1057 12.73 48.82 -30.95
N THR A 1058 14.06 49.07 -30.99
CA THR A 1058 15.06 48.11 -31.49
C THR A 1058 16.24 47.92 -30.55
N GLU A 1059 16.13 48.39 -29.30
CA GLU A 1059 17.27 48.51 -28.39
C GLU A 1059 17.56 47.19 -27.67
N ARG A 1060 16.51 46.44 -27.30
CA ARG A 1060 16.58 45.22 -26.49
C ARG A 1060 16.02 43.98 -27.20
N ALA A 1061 16.42 43.75 -28.45
CA ALA A 1061 15.85 42.67 -29.25
C ALA A 1061 16.37 41.27 -28.88
N TYR A 1062 17.56 41.21 -28.27
CA TYR A 1062 18.21 39.97 -27.85
C TYR A 1062 18.87 40.14 -26.49
N VAL A 1063 18.54 39.26 -25.53
CA VAL A 1063 18.94 39.37 -24.12
C VAL A 1063 19.69 38.11 -23.70
N GLN A 1064 20.97 38.24 -23.38
CA GLN A 1064 21.82 37.12 -23.01
C GLN A 1064 22.31 37.27 -21.56
N LYS A 1065 22.34 36.19 -20.78
CA LYS A 1065 22.75 36.25 -19.36
C LYS A 1065 24.24 36.50 -19.29
N ARG A 1066 24.62 37.76 -19.19
CA ARG A 1066 25.99 38.23 -19.17
C ARG A 1066 26.11 39.35 -18.15
N TYR A 1067 25.96 38.99 -16.87
CA TYR A 1067 26.14 39.97 -15.81
C TYR A 1067 27.57 40.44 -15.70
N ILE A 1068 28.54 39.61 -16.11
CA ILE A 1068 29.95 39.95 -16.08
C ILE A 1068 30.58 39.66 -17.45
N LYS A 1069 31.39 40.62 -17.90
CA LYS A 1069 32.27 40.53 -19.05
C LYS A 1069 33.68 40.86 -18.61
N TYR A 1070 34.66 40.08 -19.05
CA TYR A 1070 36.06 40.35 -18.74
C TYR A 1070 37.00 39.88 -19.82
N ALA A 1071 38.13 40.58 -19.92
CA ALA A 1071 39.23 40.23 -20.79
C ALA A 1071 40.54 40.34 -20.02
N SER A 1072 41.48 39.46 -20.34
CA SER A 1072 42.83 39.46 -19.79
C SER A 1072 43.81 40.00 -20.83
N HIS A 1073 44.73 40.86 -20.40
CA HIS A 1073 45.92 41.22 -21.17
C HIS A 1073 47.04 40.24 -20.84
N VAL A 1074 47.46 39.46 -21.84
CA VAL A 1074 48.51 38.44 -21.68
C VAL A 1074 49.77 38.90 -22.40
N ALA A 1075 50.93 38.74 -21.76
CA ALA A 1075 52.22 39.11 -22.34
C ALA A 1075 52.41 38.46 -23.73
N ASP A 1076 52.93 39.24 -24.68
CA ASP A 1076 53.09 38.91 -26.10
C ASP A 1076 51.81 38.72 -26.94
N TYR A 1077 50.65 38.52 -26.29
CA TYR A 1077 49.36 38.35 -26.97
C TYR A 1077 48.50 39.60 -26.95
N GLY A 1078 48.75 40.52 -26.03
CA GLY A 1078 47.91 41.70 -25.85
C GLY A 1078 46.59 41.36 -25.15
N TRP A 1079 45.57 42.20 -25.38
CA TRP A 1079 44.21 41.93 -24.91
C TRP A 1079 43.60 40.75 -25.65
N LEU A 1080 43.18 39.73 -24.90
CA LEU A 1080 42.37 38.65 -25.43
C LEU A 1080 40.92 39.12 -25.62
N SER A 1081 40.15 38.39 -26.42
CA SER A 1081 38.73 38.67 -26.63
C SER A 1081 37.96 38.64 -25.31
N ASP A 1082 36.94 39.49 -25.23
CA ASP A 1082 35.98 39.50 -24.11
C ASP A 1082 35.37 38.11 -23.90
N VAL A 1083 35.42 37.64 -22.66
CA VAL A 1083 34.71 36.45 -22.19
C VAL A 1083 33.68 36.85 -21.14
N TYR A 1084 32.78 35.93 -20.81
CA TYR A 1084 31.62 36.20 -19.97
C TYR A 1084 31.53 35.18 -18.82
N ASP A 1085 30.58 35.36 -17.92
CA ASP A 1085 30.35 34.54 -16.73
C ASP A 1085 30.72 33.05 -16.89
N GLY A 1086 31.66 32.58 -16.06
CA GLY A 1086 32.15 31.20 -16.02
C GLY A 1086 33.13 30.81 -17.13
N SER A 1087 33.45 31.70 -18.07
CA SER A 1087 34.39 31.41 -19.15
C SER A 1087 35.84 31.71 -18.76
N ILE A 1088 36.80 30.93 -19.23
CA ILE A 1088 38.21 31.17 -18.88
C ILE A 1088 38.78 32.30 -19.75
N SER A 1089 39.44 33.29 -19.12
CA SER A 1089 40.24 34.31 -19.82
C SER A 1089 41.72 34.18 -19.46
N GLY A 1090 42.58 34.03 -20.47
CA GLY A 1090 44.02 33.82 -20.29
C GLY A 1090 44.52 32.60 -21.06
N THR A 1091 45.70 32.09 -20.69
CA THR A 1091 46.36 30.99 -21.39
C THR A 1091 46.86 29.94 -20.42
N ILE A 1092 46.16 28.81 -20.31
CA ILE A 1092 46.59 27.68 -19.49
C ILE A 1092 47.72 26.93 -20.21
N GLY A 1093 48.82 26.65 -19.52
CA GLY A 1093 49.89 25.76 -20.01
C GLY A 1093 50.75 26.32 -21.15
N LYS A 1094 50.60 27.60 -21.50
CA LYS A 1094 51.43 28.28 -22.52
C LYS A 1094 52.59 29.08 -21.93
N CYS A 1095 52.74 29.06 -20.61
CA CYS A 1095 53.77 29.79 -19.86
C CYS A 1095 53.75 31.31 -20.09
N LYS A 1096 52.58 31.89 -20.37
CA LYS A 1096 52.43 33.33 -20.56
C LYS A 1096 51.71 33.96 -19.36
N GLN A 1097 52.23 35.09 -18.91
CA GLN A 1097 51.72 35.82 -17.76
C GLN A 1097 50.58 36.74 -18.15
N MET A 1098 49.52 36.76 -17.34
CA MET A 1098 48.57 37.86 -17.34
C MET A 1098 49.23 39.09 -16.71
N GLU A 1099 49.13 40.24 -17.36
CA GLU A 1099 49.69 41.49 -16.87
C GLU A 1099 48.61 42.47 -16.40
N ALA A 1100 47.43 42.42 -17.01
CA ALA A 1100 46.29 43.25 -16.66
C ALA A 1100 44.96 42.55 -16.96
N ILE A 1101 43.88 43.09 -16.40
CA ILE A 1101 42.52 42.61 -16.63
C ILE A 1101 41.55 43.79 -16.67
N SER A 1102 40.48 43.64 -17.45
CA SER A 1102 39.33 44.53 -17.45
C SER A 1102 38.09 43.70 -17.19
N ILE A 1103 37.26 44.12 -16.24
CA ILE A 1103 36.07 43.42 -15.78
C ILE A 1103 34.93 44.44 -15.68
N SER A 1104 33.84 44.20 -16.39
CA SER A 1104 32.66 45.06 -16.38
C SER A 1104 31.41 44.26 -16.09
N LEU A 1105 30.47 44.87 -15.39
CA LEU A 1105 29.11 44.34 -15.33
C LEU A 1105 28.33 44.82 -16.57
N GLU A 1106 27.60 43.91 -17.19
CA GLU A 1106 26.71 44.21 -18.31
C GLU A 1106 25.28 43.77 -17.95
N ASN A 1107 24.28 44.54 -18.35
CA ASN A 1107 22.86 44.22 -18.13
C ASN A 1107 22.51 43.90 -16.67
N GLN A 1108 23.16 44.57 -15.71
CA GLN A 1108 22.97 44.30 -14.28
C GLN A 1108 21.56 44.68 -13.81
N PRO A 1109 20.88 43.81 -13.04
CA PRO A 1109 19.48 44.03 -12.65
C PRO A 1109 19.33 45.01 -11.48
N TYR A 1110 20.41 45.29 -10.75
CA TYR A 1110 20.43 46.19 -9.60
C TYR A 1110 21.52 47.25 -9.72
N GLY A 1111 21.34 48.39 -9.04
CA GLY A 1111 22.33 49.46 -9.02
C GLY A 1111 23.59 49.08 -8.24
N GLY A 1112 24.77 49.36 -8.77
CA GLY A 1112 26.04 48.95 -8.15
C GLY A 1112 27.14 48.80 -9.19
N ASN A 1113 28.39 48.59 -8.76
CA ASN A 1113 29.54 48.36 -9.64
C ASN A 1113 30.30 47.09 -9.25
N ILE A 1114 31.09 46.53 -10.18
CA ILE A 1114 32.19 45.63 -9.87
C ILE A 1114 33.44 46.45 -9.58
N GLU A 1115 34.12 46.15 -8.49
CA GLU A 1115 35.43 46.70 -8.15
C GLU A 1115 36.46 45.58 -8.04
N TYR A 1116 37.64 45.81 -8.62
CA TYR A 1116 38.72 44.84 -8.60
C TYR A 1116 40.09 45.52 -8.57
N ARG A 1117 41.05 44.85 -7.97
CA ARG A 1117 42.46 45.26 -7.97
C ARG A 1117 43.37 44.05 -8.12
N THR A 1118 44.57 44.32 -8.59
CA THR A 1118 45.56 43.31 -8.90
C THR A 1118 46.81 43.54 -8.06
N HIS A 1119 47.47 42.44 -7.66
CA HIS A 1119 48.82 42.45 -7.12
C HIS A 1119 49.79 42.11 -8.25
N SER A 1120 50.65 43.06 -8.64
CA SER A 1120 51.65 42.83 -9.69
C SER A 1120 53.05 42.72 -9.09
N ALA A 1121 53.89 41.88 -9.68
CA ALA A 1121 55.27 41.70 -9.24
C ALA A 1121 56.03 43.04 -9.15
N ASP A 1122 56.78 43.23 -8.07
CA ASP A 1122 57.55 44.44 -7.70
C ASP A 1122 56.74 45.74 -7.53
N ILE A 1123 55.40 45.69 -7.62
CA ILE A 1123 54.51 46.85 -7.42
C ILE A 1123 53.63 46.63 -6.19
N GLY A 1124 53.21 45.39 -5.96
CA GLY A 1124 52.28 45.05 -4.88
C GLY A 1124 50.82 45.24 -5.28
N TRP A 1125 49.93 45.27 -4.28
CA TRP A 1125 48.50 45.54 -4.47
C TRP A 1125 48.28 46.98 -4.94
N GLN A 1126 47.56 47.12 -6.06
CA GLN A 1126 47.20 48.41 -6.64
C GLN A 1126 45.84 48.91 -6.12
N GLU A 1127 45.50 50.17 -6.42
CA GLU A 1127 44.18 50.77 -6.13
C GLU A 1127 43.03 49.98 -6.79
N PHE A 1128 41.87 49.96 -6.14
CA PHE A 1128 40.65 49.39 -6.73
C PHE A 1128 40.22 50.17 -7.97
N ARG A 1129 39.80 49.40 -8.98
CA ARG A 1129 39.31 49.87 -10.27
C ARG A 1129 37.89 49.35 -10.45
N SER A 1130 37.02 50.14 -11.08
CA SER A 1130 35.60 49.80 -11.24
C SER A 1130 35.23 49.61 -12.71
N ASN A 1131 34.23 48.75 -12.97
CA ASN A 1131 33.55 48.55 -14.26
C ASN A 1131 34.35 48.92 -15.54
N GLY A 1132 35.04 47.95 -16.12
CA GLY A 1132 35.67 48.06 -17.45
C GLY A 1132 36.98 48.83 -17.47
N THR A 1133 37.41 49.39 -16.34
CA THR A 1133 38.70 50.09 -16.23
C THR A 1133 39.85 49.09 -16.03
N VAL A 1134 41.00 49.33 -16.66
CA VAL A 1134 42.10 48.35 -16.61
C VAL A 1134 42.74 48.32 -15.21
N ALA A 1135 42.85 47.14 -14.62
CA ALA A 1135 43.65 46.86 -13.42
C ALA A 1135 44.87 46.01 -13.79
N GLY A 1136 46.04 46.34 -13.25
CA GLY A 1136 47.32 45.71 -13.59
C GLY A 1136 48.25 46.65 -14.36
N THR A 1137 49.17 46.06 -15.12
CA THR A 1137 50.15 46.78 -15.94
C THR A 1137 50.09 46.29 -17.37
N VAL A 1138 49.74 47.16 -18.33
CA VAL A 1138 49.70 46.78 -19.75
C VAL A 1138 51.08 46.97 -20.37
N GLY A 1139 51.67 45.91 -20.93
CA GLY A 1139 52.89 45.99 -21.76
C GLY A 1139 54.17 46.35 -21.00
N ARG A 1140 54.19 46.18 -19.68
CA ARG A 1140 55.37 46.49 -18.82
C ARG A 1140 56.17 45.24 -18.42
N ASN A 1141 55.80 44.05 -18.91
CA ASN A 1141 56.42 42.78 -18.55
C ASN A 1141 56.43 42.52 -17.04
N LYS A 1142 55.38 42.97 -16.34
CA LYS A 1142 55.17 42.72 -14.91
C LYS A 1142 53.98 41.79 -14.75
N GLN A 1143 54.25 40.60 -14.23
CA GLN A 1143 53.23 39.57 -14.03
C GLN A 1143 52.25 39.97 -12.91
N MET A 1144 50.97 39.72 -13.14
CA MET A 1144 49.96 39.71 -12.09
C MET A 1144 50.08 38.41 -11.30
N GLU A 1145 50.08 38.51 -9.96
CA GLU A 1145 50.29 37.37 -9.05
C GLU A 1145 49.04 37.05 -8.24
N ALA A 1146 48.22 38.07 -7.92
CA ALA A 1146 46.94 37.91 -7.24
C ALA A 1146 45.91 38.95 -7.68
N ILE A 1147 44.63 38.68 -7.38
CA ILE A 1147 43.50 39.55 -7.69
C ILE A 1147 42.44 39.51 -6.58
N GLU A 1148 41.76 40.64 -6.37
CA GLU A 1148 40.56 40.76 -5.55
C GLU A 1148 39.44 41.37 -6.37
N ILE A 1149 38.23 40.83 -6.25
CA ILE A 1149 37.05 41.27 -6.99
C ILE A 1149 35.85 41.29 -6.04
N LYS A 1150 35.14 42.41 -5.97
CA LYS A 1150 33.93 42.56 -5.15
C LYS A 1150 32.86 43.33 -5.91
N LEU A 1151 31.60 43.10 -5.52
CA LEU A 1151 30.48 43.92 -5.97
C LEU A 1151 30.24 45.05 -4.96
N THR A 1152 29.56 46.11 -5.39
CA THR A 1152 29.21 47.27 -4.56
C THR A 1152 27.75 47.65 -4.79
N GLY A 1153 27.17 48.43 -3.87
CA GLY A 1153 25.79 48.91 -3.98
C GLY A 1153 24.76 47.80 -3.78
N GLU A 1154 23.62 47.90 -4.48
CA GLU A 1154 22.57 46.88 -4.43
C GLU A 1154 23.03 45.55 -5.06
N MET A 1155 23.95 45.60 -6.05
CA MET A 1155 24.53 44.37 -6.62
C MET A 1155 25.23 43.50 -5.55
N GLU A 1156 25.88 44.10 -4.55
CA GLU A 1156 26.52 43.36 -3.45
C GLU A 1156 25.51 42.67 -2.52
N LYS A 1157 24.32 43.26 -2.37
CA LYS A 1157 23.25 42.72 -1.52
C LYS A 1157 22.55 41.55 -2.18
N GLU A 1158 22.40 41.60 -3.49
CA GLU A 1158 21.61 40.66 -4.27
C GLU A 1158 22.44 39.52 -4.90
N TYR A 1159 23.75 39.72 -5.04
CA TYR A 1159 24.64 38.74 -5.64
C TYR A 1159 25.95 38.56 -4.86
N ASP A 1160 26.50 37.36 -4.96
CA ASP A 1160 27.86 37.01 -4.59
C ASP A 1160 28.70 36.83 -5.86
N ILE A 1161 29.94 37.34 -5.86
CA ILE A 1161 30.91 37.11 -6.92
C ILE A 1161 31.96 36.11 -6.49
N TYR A 1162 32.13 35.07 -7.30
CA TYR A 1162 33.11 34.01 -7.13
C TYR A 1162 34.15 34.06 -8.25
N TYR A 1163 35.42 33.89 -7.92
CA TYR A 1163 36.49 33.85 -8.92
C TYR A 1163 37.63 32.95 -8.48
N ARG A 1164 38.30 32.33 -9.44
CA ARG A 1164 39.52 31.57 -9.20
C ARG A 1164 40.54 31.86 -10.29
N VAL A 1165 41.80 31.56 -10.00
CA VAL A 1165 42.91 31.81 -10.91
C VAL A 1165 43.75 30.55 -11.09
N HIS A 1166 44.28 30.39 -12.31
CA HIS A 1166 45.27 29.38 -12.64
C HIS A 1166 46.67 29.98 -12.42
N ILE A 1167 47.38 29.48 -11.42
CA ILE A 1167 48.73 29.94 -11.07
C ILE A 1167 49.77 29.01 -11.70
N ALA A 1168 50.83 29.61 -12.25
CA ALA A 1168 51.95 28.84 -12.78
C ALA A 1168 52.48 27.84 -11.74
N ASP A 1169 52.70 26.60 -12.17
CA ASP A 1169 53.15 25.45 -11.37
C ASP A 1169 52.16 24.91 -10.31
N TYR A 1170 51.09 25.64 -9.98
CA TYR A 1170 50.08 25.22 -9.00
C TYR A 1170 48.74 24.81 -9.61
N GLY A 1171 48.47 25.21 -10.85
CA GLY A 1171 47.20 24.95 -11.50
C GLY A 1171 46.09 25.88 -11.02
N TRP A 1172 44.84 25.45 -11.19
CA TRP A 1172 43.68 26.16 -10.65
C TRP A 1172 43.67 26.10 -9.12
N LEU A 1173 43.61 27.25 -8.47
CA LEU A 1173 43.29 27.35 -7.05
C LEU A 1173 41.77 27.28 -6.83
N ASP A 1174 41.37 27.10 -5.57
CA ASP A 1174 39.95 27.09 -5.16
C ASP A 1174 39.30 28.48 -5.37
N TRP A 1175 37.98 28.56 -5.24
CA TRP A 1175 37.21 29.78 -5.49
C TRP A 1175 37.32 30.79 -4.35
N ALA A 1176 37.70 32.03 -4.67
CA ALA A 1176 37.56 33.19 -3.81
C ALA A 1176 36.15 33.79 -3.95
N LYS A 1177 35.69 34.49 -2.92
CA LYS A 1177 34.36 35.09 -2.83
C LYS A 1177 34.46 36.55 -2.36
N ASN A 1178 33.69 37.45 -2.98
CA ASN A 1178 33.39 38.81 -2.50
C ASN A 1178 34.58 39.57 -1.88
N GLY A 1179 35.63 39.81 -2.66
CA GLY A 1179 36.80 40.59 -2.25
C GLY A 1179 37.89 39.79 -1.55
N ALA A 1180 37.70 38.49 -1.27
CA ALA A 1180 38.77 37.63 -0.79
C ALA A 1180 39.90 37.50 -1.83
N SER A 1181 41.16 37.52 -1.44
CA SER A 1181 42.25 37.42 -2.41
C SER A 1181 42.23 36.07 -3.14
N ALA A 1182 42.60 36.07 -4.43
CA ALA A 1182 42.81 34.87 -5.23
C ALA A 1182 44.19 34.93 -5.91
N GLY A 1183 44.96 33.84 -5.83
CA GLY A 1183 46.29 33.74 -6.44
C GLY A 1183 47.42 33.57 -5.43
N SER A 1184 48.55 34.25 -5.64
CA SER A 1184 49.70 34.13 -4.75
C SER A 1184 50.37 35.46 -4.43
N GLU A 1185 50.91 35.59 -3.21
CA GLU A 1185 51.69 36.76 -2.78
C GLU A 1185 53.01 36.32 -2.14
N GLY A 1186 54.13 36.93 -2.55
CA GLY A 1186 55.47 36.61 -2.04
C GLY A 1186 56.09 35.31 -2.59
N MET A 1187 55.37 34.59 -3.46
CA MET A 1187 55.80 33.33 -4.07
C MET A 1187 56.44 33.50 -5.46
N SER A 1188 56.39 34.71 -6.03
CA SER A 1188 56.85 35.05 -7.39
C SER A 1188 56.19 34.19 -8.49
N LYS A 1189 54.92 33.81 -8.31
CA LYS A 1189 54.16 32.99 -9.26
C LYS A 1189 53.09 33.83 -9.97
N ARG A 1190 53.09 33.74 -11.30
CA ARG A 1190 52.17 34.46 -12.18
C ARG A 1190 50.79 33.80 -12.25
N ILE A 1191 49.76 34.62 -12.40
CA ILE A 1191 48.45 34.20 -12.91
C ILE A 1191 48.57 34.02 -14.43
N GLU A 1192 48.09 32.88 -14.92
CA GLU A 1192 48.07 32.54 -16.35
C GLU A 1192 46.65 32.60 -16.94
N ALA A 1193 45.63 32.33 -16.12
CA ALA A 1193 44.23 32.43 -16.52
C ALA A 1193 43.32 32.71 -15.31
N ILE A 1194 42.13 33.24 -15.57
CA ILE A 1194 41.10 33.54 -14.57
C ILE A 1194 39.72 33.07 -15.04
N GLU A 1195 38.90 32.67 -14.08
CA GLU A 1195 37.48 32.37 -14.26
C GLU A 1195 36.67 33.11 -13.19
N ILE A 1196 35.59 33.78 -13.58
CA ILE A 1196 34.74 34.59 -12.71
C ILE A 1196 33.27 34.25 -12.95
N ARG A 1197 32.51 34.08 -11.87
CA ARG A 1197 31.08 33.75 -11.87
C ARG A 1197 30.33 34.62 -10.88
N ILE A 1198 29.15 35.10 -11.27
CA ILE A 1198 28.21 35.75 -10.37
C ILE A 1198 27.08 34.78 -10.00
N VAL A 1199 26.76 34.71 -8.71
CA VAL A 1199 25.74 33.81 -8.15
C VAL A 1199 24.80 34.63 -7.30
N GLN A 1200 23.49 34.33 -7.34
CA GLN A 1200 22.52 35.04 -6.49
C GLN A 1200 22.89 34.89 -5.01
N LYS A 1201 22.65 35.92 -4.20
CA LYS A 1201 23.00 35.92 -2.77
C LYS A 1201 22.42 34.68 -2.07
N GLY A 1202 23.27 33.94 -1.36
CA GLY A 1202 22.85 32.71 -0.67
C GLY A 1202 22.66 31.48 -1.59
N GLY A 1203 22.95 31.60 -2.88
CA GLY A 1203 23.00 30.47 -3.81
C GLY A 1203 24.22 29.57 -3.60
N SER A 1204 24.20 28.39 -4.25
CA SER A 1204 25.25 27.37 -4.12
C SER A 1204 26.60 27.86 -4.64
N GLU A 1205 27.68 27.53 -3.92
CA GLU A 1205 29.04 27.88 -4.34
C GLU A 1205 29.43 27.13 -5.62
N PRO A 1206 30.16 27.75 -6.57
CA PRO A 1206 30.56 27.08 -7.82
C PRO A 1206 31.53 25.90 -7.65
N GLY A 1207 32.16 25.79 -6.48
CA GLY A 1207 33.13 24.75 -6.15
C GLY A 1207 33.75 24.97 -4.78
N ASN A 1208 34.82 24.22 -4.49
CA ASN A 1208 35.56 24.35 -3.23
C ASN A 1208 36.13 25.77 -3.05
N THR A 1209 36.08 26.28 -1.82
CA THR A 1209 36.50 27.63 -1.41
C THR A 1209 37.63 27.62 -0.37
N ALA A 1210 38.19 26.44 -0.07
CA ALA A 1210 39.11 26.25 1.04
C ALA A 1210 40.50 26.90 0.83
N ARG A 1211 41.04 26.88 -0.39
CA ARG A 1211 42.40 27.38 -0.68
C ARG A 1211 42.50 28.27 -1.92
N PRO A 1212 41.84 29.45 -1.95
CA PRO A 1212 41.86 30.34 -3.11
C PRO A 1212 43.12 31.19 -3.25
N PHE A 1213 43.89 31.31 -2.15
CA PHE A 1213 45.07 32.18 -2.08
C PHE A 1213 46.20 31.53 -1.30
N ILE A 1214 47.43 31.74 -1.77
CA ILE A 1214 48.65 31.19 -1.17
C ILE A 1214 49.61 32.34 -0.88
N LYS A 1215 49.97 32.55 0.39
CA LYS A 1215 50.91 33.58 0.82
C LYS A 1215 52.14 32.94 1.45
N LYS A 1216 53.32 33.47 1.11
CA LYS A 1216 54.61 33.04 1.67
C LYS A 1216 54.82 33.53 3.10
#